data_AF-A0A2K6WEW9-F1
#
_entry.id   AF-A0A2K6WEW9-F1
#
_cell.length_a   1.000
_cell.length_b   1.000
_cell.length_c   1.000
_cell.angle_alpha   90.00
_cell.angle_beta   90.00
_cell.angle_gamma   90.00
#
_symmetry.space_group_name_H-M   'P 1'
#
loop_
_entity.id
_entity.type
_entity.pdbx_description
1 polymer ?
#
loop_
_entity_poly.entity_id
_entity_poly.type
_entity_poly.pdbx_seq_one_letter_code
_entity_poly.pdbx_strand_id
1 'polypeptide(L)'
;MINISKELLDRFYDLADFNQNTRHNAVIAILDEFEQNGSYLMERLIAGLASSRAAARLGYTNALIIILSSFEKDWPIEMLFKIADEKLPLNKTENPGSILGQHLFHLAIFLCEVGKREMSLAEKQNGLAYSAINLLADCANKLGGKRFIKEFWPLIKEDVTQPLDSLAPEWFYFALLVMEKHYNTLKAEVSFLSASGELYISDKDYDNVINILKKASGFAETELILKLLLLARASGNFETVYNKIVEKWLYHGDLHKVISRALPFINTILQQADFETDELVAVFSPEFVRLIRSVRKSNEFRFLLPTIEAILLVLKESLTTKEWTSTNIAKLLDSFDRVGNGNFDEFIGGNVKITEKILLRLNDNVHGIVDEALKEGGWRLRRITNVFQHWPTDMQENVLKLLFKHGKWTEETRNAFCSCIASLFIVNVRAGRNVITIYKEEHKKLLQKLSKKQDTGVKLPVISEPLSIFINVLTLWIAAASDSNERHSYLRDLTETAAIGEKMIENDNVNGVAVLNDLLLSLLSQPHRYHRSVVHYIFASFVPQMKLENLLQIFETINLSNEELMQEKDASESDDEDSKDEDDHENSEQTSEENGTLSYLLYKLIVMVMSQIIKMKRMNLNLKKTDESEFEDEEGNEVDEEFVNKLKTALGSAAARSDDDSDRDSLSSGVSDETMFRLDEGLAAVFRKRMKNSRSLSAFLVEQAQQFRAKCFDLLLIAVSHQEGAYKAVDLILPLIECAQQALHRKDGELTFKKATNLLEIIIKHKKNELDEKHAIKLLDELILTTSQTVNPVMRNILGNVASFLFSGCYDAKENAVTENMHKKVVELLGKYMNDNKNQILNEIITAPFIKYPHALLSELPRIIDFAFDENVRAFQRVEALSCAVAFLRKDLMKNEEPDWQKIWKKVTKCLCTFANRFFSNFNLNDSKPRFFAYLIRVLTTFASITEESNKRRLQESLIEILKKLCDNTELWKAGDRLKRFNGISQSICGRKALGSLKHLLNILEF
;
A
#
# COMPACT_ATOMS: atom_id res chain seq x y z
N MET A 1 18.00 -66.26 -27.23
CA MET A 1 18.17 -64.99 -26.49
C MET A 1 18.55 -63.94 -27.52
N ILE A 2 17.68 -62.95 -27.75
CA ILE A 2 18.00 -61.80 -28.61
C ILE A 2 19.03 -60.97 -27.83
N ASN A 3 20.19 -60.72 -28.43
CA ASN A 3 21.28 -59.99 -27.79
C ASN A 3 21.00 -58.48 -27.92
N ILE A 4 20.14 -57.96 -27.05
CA ILE A 4 19.71 -56.56 -27.08
C ILE A 4 20.81 -55.67 -26.50
N SER A 5 21.11 -54.57 -27.19
CA SER A 5 22.12 -53.61 -26.73
C SER A 5 21.69 -53.00 -25.38
N LYS A 6 22.67 -52.76 -24.51
CA LYS A 6 22.42 -52.09 -23.22
C LYS A 6 21.83 -50.69 -23.45
N GLU A 7 22.24 -50.03 -24.52
CA GLU A 7 21.74 -48.73 -24.97
C GLU A 7 20.23 -48.75 -25.26
N LEU A 8 19.70 -49.77 -25.95
CA LEU A 8 18.26 -49.87 -26.21
C LEU A 8 17.46 -50.05 -24.91
N LEU A 9 18.01 -50.80 -23.95
CA LEU A 9 17.42 -51.00 -22.63
C LEU A 9 17.32 -49.70 -21.83
N ASP A 10 18.36 -48.86 -21.90
CA ASP A 10 18.38 -47.54 -21.26
C ASP A 10 17.31 -46.61 -21.85
N ARG A 11 17.02 -46.69 -23.17
CA ARG A 11 15.91 -45.93 -23.78
C ARG A 11 14.55 -46.26 -23.18
N PHE A 12 14.29 -47.50 -22.78
CA PHE A 12 13.03 -47.85 -22.09
C PHE A 12 12.93 -47.27 -20.68
N TYR A 13 14.06 -47.03 -20.00
CA TYR A 13 14.08 -46.31 -18.73
C TYR A 13 13.81 -44.81 -18.96
N ASP A 14 14.37 -44.24 -20.03
CA ASP A 14 14.15 -42.84 -20.41
C ASP A 14 12.68 -42.55 -20.76
N LEU A 15 11.93 -43.52 -21.31
CA LEU A 15 10.47 -43.41 -21.50
C LEU A 15 9.72 -43.20 -20.19
N ALA A 16 10.27 -43.63 -19.05
CA ALA A 16 9.66 -43.48 -17.75
C ALA A 16 10.06 -42.19 -17.01
N ASP A 17 10.90 -41.34 -17.61
CA ASP A 17 11.38 -40.10 -17.01
C ASP A 17 10.25 -39.05 -16.90
N PHE A 18 10.32 -38.15 -15.92
CA PHE A 18 9.33 -37.06 -15.77
C PHE A 18 9.54 -35.92 -16.77
N ASN A 19 10.77 -35.74 -17.29
CA ASN A 19 11.09 -34.75 -18.30
C ASN A 19 10.54 -35.15 -19.68
N GLN A 20 9.77 -34.26 -20.29
CA GLN A 20 9.14 -34.50 -21.60
C GLN A 20 10.16 -34.66 -22.74
N ASN A 21 11.27 -33.91 -22.73
CA ASN A 21 12.30 -33.98 -23.77
C ASN A 21 13.06 -35.31 -23.71
N THR A 22 13.38 -35.79 -22.51
CA THR A 22 14.02 -37.10 -22.32
C THR A 22 13.14 -38.21 -22.88
N ARG A 23 11.84 -38.20 -22.55
CA ARG A 23 10.88 -39.16 -23.13
C ARG A 23 10.81 -39.04 -24.66
N HIS A 24 10.79 -37.83 -25.21
CA HIS A 24 10.70 -37.62 -26.66
C HIS A 24 11.91 -38.22 -27.40
N ASN A 25 13.12 -37.98 -26.89
CA ASN A 25 14.34 -38.54 -27.48
C ASN A 25 14.38 -40.08 -27.37
N ALA A 26 13.85 -40.62 -26.28
CA ALA A 26 13.73 -42.06 -26.11
C ALA A 26 12.78 -42.69 -27.15
N VAL A 27 11.65 -42.03 -27.44
CA VAL A 27 10.73 -42.48 -28.50
C VAL A 27 11.43 -42.53 -29.85
N ILE A 28 12.17 -41.47 -30.22
CA ILE A 28 12.90 -41.40 -31.50
C ILE A 28 13.91 -42.55 -31.60
N ALA A 29 14.72 -42.77 -30.55
CA ALA A 29 15.72 -43.83 -30.56
C ALA A 29 15.10 -45.25 -30.65
N ILE A 30 13.94 -45.47 -30.02
CA ILE A 30 13.23 -46.75 -30.13
C ILE A 30 12.63 -46.92 -31.53
N LEU A 31 12.16 -45.85 -32.16
CA LEU A 31 11.65 -45.86 -33.53
C LEU A 31 12.74 -46.26 -34.54
N ASP A 32 13.94 -45.71 -34.39
CA ASP A 32 15.09 -45.99 -35.28
C ASP A 32 15.55 -47.46 -35.20
N GLU A 33 15.43 -48.11 -34.05
CA GLU A 33 15.76 -49.53 -33.88
C GLU A 33 14.59 -50.48 -34.19
N PHE A 34 13.40 -49.94 -34.49
CA PHE A 34 12.19 -50.74 -34.59
C PHE A 34 12.20 -51.73 -35.76
N GLU A 35 12.81 -51.36 -36.89
CA GLU A 35 12.94 -52.26 -38.06
C GLU A 35 13.72 -53.55 -37.74
N GLN A 36 14.74 -53.48 -36.88
CA GLN A 36 15.59 -54.63 -36.57
C GLN A 36 15.01 -55.50 -35.45
N ASN A 37 14.29 -54.91 -34.49
CA ASN A 37 13.88 -55.57 -33.24
C ASN A 37 12.36 -55.52 -32.99
N GLY A 38 11.54 -55.29 -34.02
CA GLY A 38 10.13 -54.94 -33.91
C GLY A 38 9.30 -55.83 -32.97
N SER A 39 9.44 -57.16 -33.04
CA SER A 39 8.62 -58.07 -32.21
C SER A 39 8.93 -57.97 -30.72
N TYR A 40 10.20 -57.83 -30.36
CA TYR A 40 10.60 -57.65 -28.96
C TYR A 40 10.15 -56.27 -28.45
N LEU A 41 10.35 -55.23 -29.26
CA LEU A 41 10.00 -53.86 -28.90
C LEU A 41 8.49 -53.69 -28.73
N MET A 42 7.68 -54.29 -29.62
CA MET A 42 6.22 -54.26 -29.54
C MET A 42 5.71 -54.90 -28.25
N GLU A 43 6.18 -56.12 -27.93
CA GLU A 43 5.80 -56.80 -26.68
C GLU A 43 6.14 -55.98 -25.44
N ARG A 44 7.32 -55.32 -25.45
CA ARG A 44 7.82 -54.53 -24.33
C ARG A 44 7.07 -53.22 -24.17
N LEU A 45 6.69 -52.59 -25.28
CA LEU A 45 5.85 -51.39 -25.29
C LEU A 45 4.45 -51.68 -24.73
N ILE A 46 3.80 -52.74 -25.21
CA ILE A 46 2.47 -53.14 -24.74
C ILE A 46 2.51 -53.52 -23.26
N ALA A 47 3.50 -54.31 -22.81
CA ALA A 47 3.63 -54.67 -21.41
C ALA A 47 3.83 -53.45 -20.48
N GLY A 48 4.56 -52.43 -20.94
CA GLY A 48 4.82 -51.23 -20.13
C GLY A 48 3.62 -50.32 -19.93
N LEU A 49 2.52 -50.51 -20.68
CA LEU A 49 1.26 -49.77 -20.48
C LEU A 49 0.62 -50.07 -19.11
N ALA A 50 0.88 -51.25 -18.54
CA ALA A 50 0.44 -51.61 -17.19
C ALA A 50 1.37 -51.12 -16.07
N SER A 51 2.39 -50.32 -16.38
CA SER A 51 3.35 -49.83 -15.38
C SER A 51 2.66 -49.07 -14.25
N SER A 52 3.10 -49.27 -13.01
CA SER A 52 2.63 -48.50 -11.85
C SER A 52 3.02 -47.03 -11.92
N ARG A 53 4.09 -46.68 -12.66
CA ARG A 53 4.57 -45.30 -12.84
C ARG A 53 3.76 -44.57 -13.92
N ALA A 54 3.11 -43.46 -13.55
CA ALA A 54 2.35 -42.63 -14.49
C ALA A 54 3.21 -42.11 -15.66
N ALA A 55 4.44 -41.66 -15.38
CA ALA A 55 5.37 -41.20 -16.43
C ALA A 55 5.74 -42.31 -17.43
N ALA A 56 5.89 -43.55 -16.96
CA ALA A 56 6.11 -44.70 -17.83
C ALA A 56 4.89 -44.96 -18.71
N ARG A 57 3.69 -45.02 -18.14
CA ARG A 57 2.47 -45.22 -18.95
C ARG A 57 2.38 -44.17 -20.06
N LEU A 58 2.62 -42.89 -19.75
CA LEU A 58 2.61 -41.81 -20.74
C LEU A 58 3.66 -42.01 -21.85
N GLY A 59 4.90 -42.32 -21.48
CA GLY A 59 5.98 -42.53 -22.46
C GLY A 59 5.74 -43.75 -23.36
N TYR A 60 5.32 -44.86 -22.77
CA TYR A 60 5.05 -46.11 -23.50
C TYR A 60 3.84 -45.97 -24.42
N THR A 61 2.75 -45.31 -23.99
CA THR A 61 1.59 -45.03 -24.86
C THR A 61 1.99 -44.15 -26.05
N ASN A 62 2.75 -43.08 -25.84
CA ASN A 62 3.20 -42.21 -26.93
C ASN A 62 4.12 -42.93 -27.91
N ALA A 63 5.07 -43.72 -27.40
CA ALA A 63 5.95 -44.54 -28.23
C ALA A 63 5.14 -45.52 -29.09
N LEU A 64 4.17 -46.21 -28.47
CA LEU A 64 3.30 -47.17 -29.16
C LEU A 64 2.47 -46.50 -30.26
N ILE A 65 1.86 -45.34 -30.00
CA ILE A 65 1.10 -44.58 -31.00
C ILE A 65 1.97 -44.24 -32.22
N ILE A 66 3.18 -43.71 -31.99
CA ILE A 66 4.09 -43.29 -33.08
C ILE A 66 4.59 -44.50 -33.88
N ILE A 67 4.91 -45.60 -33.21
CA ILE A 67 5.34 -46.84 -33.87
C ILE A 67 4.20 -47.43 -34.70
N LEU A 68 2.99 -47.54 -34.16
CA LEU A 68 1.86 -48.08 -34.90
C LEU A 68 1.50 -47.23 -36.11
N SER A 69 1.62 -45.90 -36.01
CA SER A 69 1.42 -45.01 -37.16
C SER A 69 2.53 -45.07 -38.20
N SER A 70 3.73 -45.53 -37.84
CA SER A 70 4.87 -45.69 -38.76
C SER A 70 4.93 -47.08 -39.42
N PHE A 71 4.51 -48.13 -38.70
CA PHE A 71 4.65 -49.54 -39.09
C PHE A 71 3.31 -50.27 -39.17
N GLU A 72 2.20 -49.57 -39.40
CA GLU A 72 0.82 -50.12 -39.35
C GLU A 72 0.64 -51.42 -40.16
N LYS A 73 1.29 -51.50 -41.34
CA LYS A 73 1.17 -52.66 -42.24
C LYS A 73 1.79 -53.94 -41.70
N ASP A 74 2.77 -53.82 -40.81
CA ASP A 74 3.51 -54.97 -40.28
C ASP A 74 2.82 -55.59 -39.05
N TRP A 75 1.81 -54.91 -38.50
CA TRP A 75 1.16 -55.26 -37.24
C TRP A 75 -0.36 -55.40 -37.39
N PRO A 76 -0.85 -56.51 -37.96
CA PRO A 76 -2.29 -56.78 -38.06
C PRO A 76 -2.97 -56.73 -36.68
N ILE A 77 -4.20 -56.19 -36.64
CA ILE A 77 -4.92 -55.98 -35.38
C ILE A 77 -5.07 -57.25 -34.54
N GLU A 78 -5.28 -58.39 -35.18
CA GLU A 78 -5.42 -59.71 -34.52
C GLU A 78 -4.14 -60.10 -33.78
N MET A 79 -2.98 -59.76 -34.34
CA MET A 79 -1.69 -60.00 -33.73
C MET A 79 -1.45 -59.07 -32.54
N LEU A 80 -1.77 -57.78 -32.70
CA LEU A 80 -1.67 -56.80 -31.61
C LEU A 80 -2.58 -57.18 -30.44
N PHE A 81 -3.81 -57.60 -30.71
CA PHE A 81 -4.72 -58.08 -29.67
C PHE A 81 -4.21 -59.32 -28.96
N LYS A 82 -3.62 -60.27 -29.70
CA LYS A 82 -3.02 -61.47 -29.10
C LYS A 82 -1.89 -61.11 -28.14
N ILE A 83 -1.04 -60.15 -28.51
CA ILE A 83 0.04 -59.64 -27.64
C ILE A 83 -0.56 -58.92 -26.42
N ALA A 84 -1.58 -58.08 -26.61
CA ALA A 84 -2.24 -57.37 -25.51
C ALA A 84 -2.91 -58.34 -24.52
N ASP A 85 -3.61 -59.37 -24.99
CA ASP A 85 -4.25 -60.37 -24.11
C ASP A 85 -3.20 -61.15 -23.31
N GLU A 86 -2.02 -61.39 -23.88
CA GLU A 86 -0.93 -62.12 -23.23
C GLU A 86 -0.14 -61.27 -22.24
N LYS A 87 0.16 -59.99 -22.59
CA LYS A 87 0.96 -59.07 -21.77
C LYS A 87 0.15 -58.24 -20.77
N LEU A 88 -1.15 -58.05 -21.03
CA LEU A 88 -2.09 -57.27 -20.22
C LEU A 88 -3.32 -58.11 -19.84
N PRO A 89 -3.15 -59.23 -19.12
CA PRO A 89 -4.24 -60.14 -18.79
C PRO A 89 -5.25 -59.48 -17.84
N LEU A 90 -6.54 -59.59 -18.16
CA LEU A 90 -7.67 -58.99 -17.41
C LEU A 90 -8.15 -59.83 -16.22
N ASN A 91 -7.69 -61.09 -16.14
CA ASN A 91 -8.18 -62.14 -15.26
C ASN A 91 -7.22 -62.46 -14.09
N LYS A 92 -6.11 -61.74 -13.96
CA LYS A 92 -5.17 -61.90 -12.84
C LYS A 92 -5.29 -60.75 -11.85
N THR A 93 -5.53 -61.08 -10.58
CA THR A 93 -5.48 -60.15 -9.45
C THR A 93 -4.11 -59.48 -9.27
N GLU A 94 -3.05 -60.05 -9.86
CA GLU A 94 -1.66 -59.66 -9.63
C GLU A 94 -1.19 -58.41 -10.40
N ASN A 95 -1.93 -57.90 -11.38
CA ASN A 95 -1.51 -56.70 -12.11
C ASN A 95 -2.65 -55.68 -12.25
N PRO A 96 -2.91 -54.86 -11.20
CA PRO A 96 -3.98 -53.86 -11.24
C PRO A 96 -3.79 -52.82 -12.36
N GLY A 97 -2.58 -52.70 -12.92
CA GLY A 97 -2.31 -51.85 -14.08
C GLY A 97 -2.83 -52.40 -15.41
N SER A 98 -3.16 -53.70 -15.53
CA SER A 98 -3.55 -54.31 -16.81
C SER A 98 -4.82 -53.73 -17.41
N ILE A 99 -5.82 -53.40 -16.60
CA ILE A 99 -7.08 -52.79 -17.08
C ILE A 99 -6.79 -51.42 -17.71
N LEU A 100 -6.03 -50.58 -16.99
CA LEU A 100 -5.61 -49.28 -17.50
C LEU A 100 -4.69 -49.43 -18.72
N GLY A 101 -3.81 -50.43 -18.72
CA GLY A 101 -2.93 -50.74 -19.84
C GLY A 101 -3.69 -51.17 -21.09
N GLN A 102 -4.74 -51.96 -20.95
CA GLN A 102 -5.63 -52.34 -22.05
C GLN A 102 -6.38 -51.11 -22.60
N HIS A 103 -6.90 -50.23 -21.73
CA HIS A 103 -7.49 -48.96 -22.16
C HIS A 103 -6.48 -48.09 -22.95
N LEU A 104 -5.24 -47.95 -22.45
CA LEU A 104 -4.19 -47.19 -23.13
C LEU A 104 -3.76 -47.84 -24.45
N PHE A 105 -3.77 -49.18 -24.51
CA PHE A 105 -3.53 -49.93 -25.74
C PHE A 105 -4.62 -49.66 -26.77
N HIS A 106 -5.89 -49.75 -26.37
CA HIS A 106 -7.06 -49.40 -27.17
C HIS A 106 -7.00 -47.97 -27.70
N LEU A 107 -6.58 -47.03 -26.84
CA LEU A 107 -6.34 -45.64 -27.22
C LEU A 107 -5.23 -45.52 -28.30
N ALA A 108 -4.22 -46.40 -28.26
CA ALA A 108 -3.10 -46.35 -29.19
C ALA A 108 -3.44 -46.90 -30.59
N ILE A 109 -4.22 -47.98 -30.67
CA ILE A 109 -4.67 -48.53 -31.97
C ILE A 109 -5.82 -47.73 -32.59
N PHE A 110 -6.69 -47.14 -31.78
CA PHE A 110 -7.74 -46.19 -32.22
C PHE A 110 -8.60 -46.69 -33.40
N LEU A 111 -9.11 -47.92 -33.31
CA LEU A 111 -9.88 -48.59 -34.36
C LEU A 111 -11.28 -48.97 -33.88
N CYS A 112 -12.26 -49.00 -34.80
CA CYS A 112 -13.65 -49.33 -34.45
C CYS A 112 -13.83 -50.73 -33.88
N GLU A 113 -12.96 -51.68 -34.23
CA GLU A 113 -12.97 -53.06 -33.71
C GLU A 113 -12.77 -53.11 -32.19
N VAL A 114 -12.24 -52.04 -31.61
CA VAL A 114 -12.00 -51.91 -30.19
C VAL A 114 -13.29 -51.69 -29.40
N GLY A 115 -14.38 -51.24 -30.03
CA GLY A 115 -15.60 -50.80 -29.35
C GLY A 115 -16.18 -51.81 -28.35
N LYS A 116 -16.29 -53.09 -28.73
CA LYS A 116 -16.76 -54.15 -27.83
C LYS A 116 -15.81 -54.42 -26.67
N ARG A 117 -14.49 -54.40 -26.92
CA ARG A 117 -13.48 -54.64 -25.88
C ARG A 117 -13.45 -53.49 -24.89
N GLU A 118 -13.63 -52.26 -25.38
CA GLU A 118 -13.64 -51.05 -24.57
C GLU A 118 -14.88 -50.96 -23.68
N MET A 119 -16.07 -51.30 -24.19
CA MET A 119 -17.27 -51.40 -23.37
C MET A 119 -17.09 -52.42 -22.23
N SER A 120 -16.54 -53.60 -22.54
CA SER A 120 -16.27 -54.62 -21.51
C SER A 120 -15.27 -54.15 -20.45
N LEU A 121 -14.33 -53.27 -20.80
CA LEU A 121 -13.41 -52.65 -19.85
C LEU A 121 -14.12 -51.63 -18.95
N ALA A 122 -14.96 -50.78 -19.54
CA ALA A 122 -15.72 -49.77 -18.80
C ALA A 122 -16.64 -50.41 -17.75
N GLU A 123 -17.32 -51.51 -18.09
CA GLU A 123 -18.16 -52.28 -17.16
C GLU A 123 -17.38 -52.89 -15.99
N LYS A 124 -16.12 -53.28 -16.21
CA LYS A 124 -15.27 -53.86 -15.16
C LYS A 124 -14.73 -52.81 -14.20
N GLN A 125 -14.57 -51.57 -14.66
CA GLN A 125 -13.97 -50.50 -13.88
C GLN A 125 -14.59 -49.14 -14.17
N ASN A 126 -15.64 -48.80 -13.43
CA ASN A 126 -16.40 -47.54 -13.57
C ASN A 126 -15.53 -46.28 -13.60
N GLY A 127 -14.36 -46.28 -12.95
CA GLY A 127 -13.42 -45.15 -13.00
C GLY A 127 -12.88 -44.83 -14.41
N LEU A 128 -13.03 -45.74 -15.37
CA LEU A 128 -12.66 -45.53 -16.78
C LEU A 128 -13.82 -45.09 -17.67
N ALA A 129 -15.06 -45.07 -17.16
CA ALA A 129 -16.26 -44.91 -17.99
C ALA A 129 -16.18 -43.73 -18.97
N TYR A 130 -15.81 -42.54 -18.50
CA TYR A 130 -15.71 -41.36 -19.35
C TYR A 130 -14.55 -41.39 -20.35
N SER A 131 -13.42 -41.98 -19.97
CA SER A 131 -12.27 -42.16 -20.87
C SER A 131 -12.61 -43.14 -21.98
N ALA A 132 -13.29 -44.24 -21.62
CA ALA A 132 -13.81 -45.22 -22.54
C ALA A 132 -14.86 -44.60 -23.48
N ILE A 133 -15.78 -43.80 -22.95
CA ILE A 133 -16.77 -43.07 -23.75
C ILE A 133 -16.11 -42.11 -24.74
N ASN A 134 -15.09 -41.36 -24.34
CA ASN A 134 -14.35 -40.49 -25.26
C ASN A 134 -13.75 -41.30 -26.41
N LEU A 135 -13.07 -42.41 -26.12
CA LEU A 135 -12.51 -43.29 -27.14
C LEU A 135 -13.60 -43.88 -28.06
N LEU A 136 -14.72 -44.32 -27.49
CA LEU A 136 -15.86 -44.84 -28.25
C LEU A 136 -16.47 -43.76 -29.16
N ALA A 137 -16.62 -42.53 -28.65
CA ALA A 137 -17.16 -41.41 -29.40
C ALA A 137 -16.21 -41.00 -30.54
N ASP A 138 -14.90 -41.00 -30.31
CA ASP A 138 -13.92 -40.76 -31.35
C ASP A 138 -13.94 -41.83 -32.45
N CYS A 139 -14.05 -43.11 -32.05
CA CYS A 139 -14.21 -44.22 -32.99
C CYS A 139 -15.50 -44.05 -33.82
N ALA A 140 -16.62 -43.76 -33.16
CA ALA A 140 -17.90 -43.47 -33.82
C ALA A 140 -17.76 -42.29 -34.80
N ASN A 141 -17.12 -41.19 -34.37
CA ASN A 141 -16.93 -40.00 -35.17
C ASN A 141 -15.95 -40.20 -36.33
N LYS A 142 -15.12 -41.25 -36.36
CA LYS A 142 -14.36 -41.61 -37.57
C LYS A 142 -15.21 -42.33 -38.62
N LEU A 143 -16.32 -42.96 -38.24
CA LEU A 143 -17.20 -43.65 -39.19
C LEU A 143 -18.06 -42.69 -40.02
N GLY A 144 -18.33 -43.07 -41.26
CA GLY A 144 -19.42 -42.48 -42.03
C GLY A 144 -20.78 -42.99 -41.55
N GLY A 145 -21.85 -42.20 -41.72
CA GLY A 145 -23.18 -42.50 -41.14
C GLY A 145 -23.71 -43.91 -41.47
N LYS A 146 -23.46 -44.44 -42.68
CA LYS A 146 -23.85 -45.82 -43.04
C LYS A 146 -23.12 -46.89 -42.22
N ARG A 147 -21.80 -46.76 -42.03
CA ARG A 147 -21.03 -47.71 -41.19
C ARG A 147 -21.41 -47.56 -39.73
N PHE A 148 -21.59 -46.32 -39.24
CA PHE A 148 -22.02 -46.09 -37.87
C PHE A 148 -23.33 -46.84 -37.57
N ILE A 149 -24.37 -46.66 -38.39
CA ILE A 149 -25.66 -47.34 -38.22
C ILE A 149 -25.53 -48.87 -38.26
N LYS A 150 -24.68 -49.40 -39.15
CA LYS A 150 -24.61 -50.84 -39.41
C LYS A 150 -23.69 -51.59 -38.44
N GLU A 151 -22.56 -51.00 -38.07
CA GLU A 151 -21.44 -51.68 -37.40
C GLU A 151 -21.28 -51.24 -35.95
N PHE A 152 -21.58 -49.98 -35.62
CA PHE A 152 -21.27 -49.40 -34.30
C PHE A 152 -22.50 -49.14 -33.45
N TRP A 153 -23.53 -48.50 -34.00
CA TRP A 153 -24.78 -48.17 -33.30
C TRP A 153 -25.45 -49.37 -32.62
N PRO A 154 -25.54 -50.57 -33.23
CA PRO A 154 -26.16 -51.73 -32.58
C PRO A 154 -25.45 -52.18 -31.30
N LEU A 155 -24.19 -51.79 -31.10
CA LEU A 155 -23.40 -52.16 -29.92
C LEU A 155 -23.77 -51.34 -28.68
N ILE A 156 -24.21 -50.10 -28.89
CA ILE A 156 -24.39 -49.10 -27.82
C ILE A 156 -25.83 -48.59 -27.74
N LYS A 157 -26.70 -48.98 -28.68
CA LYS A 157 -28.05 -48.42 -28.81
C LYS A 157 -28.82 -48.52 -27.50
N GLU A 158 -28.83 -49.69 -26.87
CA GLU A 158 -29.62 -49.97 -25.67
C GLU A 158 -29.21 -49.08 -24.48
N ASP A 159 -27.92 -48.74 -24.39
CA ASP A 159 -27.40 -47.87 -23.35
C ASP A 159 -27.67 -46.38 -23.61
N VAL A 160 -27.57 -45.95 -24.88
CA VAL A 160 -27.74 -44.54 -25.28
C VAL A 160 -29.21 -44.12 -25.37
N THR A 161 -30.11 -45.03 -25.70
CA THR A 161 -31.55 -44.73 -25.88
C THR A 161 -32.38 -44.89 -24.61
N GLN A 162 -31.74 -45.05 -23.45
CA GLN A 162 -32.44 -45.06 -22.16
C GLN A 162 -33.20 -43.73 -21.95
N PRO A 163 -34.38 -43.75 -21.30
CA PRO A 163 -35.05 -42.52 -20.90
C PRO A 163 -34.16 -41.67 -19.98
N LEU A 164 -34.27 -40.34 -20.06
CA LEU A 164 -33.36 -39.40 -19.36
C LEU A 164 -33.30 -39.58 -17.84
N ASP A 165 -34.35 -40.10 -17.20
CA ASP A 165 -34.36 -40.39 -15.75
C ASP A 165 -33.44 -41.58 -15.37
N SER A 166 -33.24 -42.48 -16.32
CA SER A 166 -32.54 -43.76 -16.19
C SER A 166 -31.17 -43.74 -16.88
N LEU A 167 -30.96 -42.82 -17.83
CA LEU A 167 -29.74 -42.69 -18.62
C LEU A 167 -28.52 -42.42 -17.73
N ALA A 168 -27.46 -43.20 -17.94
CA ALA A 168 -26.21 -43.01 -17.23
C ALA A 168 -25.46 -41.77 -17.77
N PRO A 169 -24.73 -41.03 -16.91
CA PRO A 169 -24.00 -39.82 -17.30
C PRO A 169 -23.03 -40.00 -18.46
N GLU A 170 -22.29 -41.11 -18.46
CA GLU A 170 -21.32 -41.45 -19.49
C GLU A 170 -22.00 -41.65 -20.86
N TRP A 171 -23.19 -42.27 -20.91
CA TRP A 171 -23.94 -42.46 -22.15
C TRP A 171 -24.63 -41.18 -22.63
N PHE A 172 -25.05 -40.32 -21.69
CA PHE A 172 -25.48 -38.96 -22.04
C PHE A 172 -24.31 -38.17 -22.67
N TYR A 173 -23.12 -38.23 -22.08
CA TYR A 173 -21.92 -37.60 -22.64
C TYR A 173 -21.55 -38.17 -24.01
N PHE A 174 -21.60 -39.48 -24.19
CA PHE A 174 -21.40 -40.12 -25.50
C PHE A 174 -22.32 -39.51 -26.55
N ALA A 175 -23.62 -39.41 -26.26
CA ALA A 175 -24.60 -38.84 -27.18
C ALA A 175 -24.25 -37.40 -27.57
N LEU A 176 -23.85 -36.58 -26.60
CA LEU A 176 -23.39 -35.20 -26.85
C LEU A 176 -22.12 -35.15 -27.72
N LEU A 177 -21.20 -36.10 -27.58
CA LEU A 177 -19.96 -36.14 -28.38
C LEU A 177 -20.19 -36.54 -29.84
N VAL A 178 -21.21 -37.35 -30.13
CA VAL A 178 -21.44 -37.88 -31.48
C VAL A 178 -22.58 -37.21 -32.24
N MET A 179 -23.43 -36.43 -31.56
CA MET A 179 -24.65 -35.91 -32.18
C MET A 179 -24.41 -35.03 -33.39
N GLU A 180 -23.39 -34.17 -33.39
CA GLU A 180 -23.10 -33.26 -34.51
C GLU A 180 -22.88 -34.03 -35.83
N LYS A 181 -22.22 -35.20 -35.77
CA LYS A 181 -21.92 -36.02 -36.95
C LYS A 181 -23.00 -37.06 -37.25
N HIS A 182 -23.62 -37.62 -36.21
CA HIS A 182 -24.50 -38.78 -36.31
C HIS A 182 -25.98 -38.49 -35.99
N TYR A 183 -26.39 -37.22 -35.96
CA TYR A 183 -27.74 -36.80 -35.56
C TYR A 183 -28.87 -37.54 -36.29
N ASN A 184 -28.70 -37.90 -37.56
CA ASN A 184 -29.74 -38.61 -38.32
C ASN A 184 -30.11 -39.96 -37.71
N THR A 185 -29.16 -40.62 -37.04
CA THR A 185 -29.38 -41.86 -36.31
C THR A 185 -30.00 -41.58 -34.94
N LEU A 186 -29.48 -40.57 -34.23
CA LEU A 186 -29.90 -40.26 -32.87
C LEU A 186 -31.31 -39.64 -32.80
N LYS A 187 -31.66 -38.72 -33.70
CA LYS A 187 -32.89 -37.89 -33.62
C LYS A 187 -34.21 -38.68 -33.57
N ALA A 188 -34.22 -39.93 -33.99
CA ALA A 188 -35.41 -40.79 -33.96
C ALA A 188 -35.56 -41.56 -32.64
N GLU A 189 -34.50 -41.59 -31.81
CA GLU A 189 -34.37 -42.54 -30.70
C GLU A 189 -34.04 -41.84 -29.37
N VAL A 190 -33.47 -40.62 -29.39
CA VAL A 190 -33.21 -39.83 -28.18
C VAL A 190 -34.07 -38.57 -28.11
N SER A 191 -34.55 -38.24 -26.91
CA SER A 191 -35.51 -37.15 -26.69
C SER A 191 -34.91 -35.75 -26.65
N PHE A 192 -33.58 -35.63 -26.45
CA PHE A 192 -32.88 -34.36 -26.27
C PHE A 192 -32.25 -33.81 -27.55
N LEU A 193 -32.66 -34.32 -28.71
CA LEU A 193 -32.32 -33.81 -30.04
C LEU A 193 -33.56 -33.25 -30.74
N SER A 194 -33.38 -32.13 -31.42
CA SER A 194 -34.37 -31.60 -32.36
C SER A 194 -34.37 -32.38 -33.69
N ALA A 195 -35.38 -32.13 -34.52
CA ALA A 195 -35.45 -32.71 -35.86
C ALA A 195 -34.28 -32.28 -36.79
N SER A 196 -33.68 -31.10 -36.54
CA SER A 196 -32.50 -30.58 -37.23
C SER A 196 -31.20 -31.20 -36.73
N GLY A 197 -31.21 -31.89 -35.58
CA GLY A 197 -30.01 -32.48 -34.97
C GLY A 197 -29.34 -31.61 -33.92
N GLU A 198 -29.91 -30.45 -33.61
CA GLU A 198 -29.42 -29.55 -32.57
C GLU A 198 -29.89 -29.99 -31.18
N LEU A 199 -29.16 -29.57 -30.14
CA LEU A 199 -29.53 -29.82 -28.75
C LEU A 199 -30.88 -29.18 -28.43
N TYR A 200 -31.82 -29.98 -27.95
CA TYR A 200 -33.12 -29.51 -27.51
C TYR A 200 -33.56 -30.27 -26.27
N ILE A 201 -33.56 -29.60 -25.10
CA ILE A 201 -34.02 -30.19 -23.85
C ILE A 201 -35.35 -29.53 -23.51
N SER A 202 -36.41 -30.33 -23.42
CA SER A 202 -37.74 -29.79 -23.11
C SER A 202 -37.86 -29.44 -21.62
N ASP A 203 -38.75 -28.51 -21.27
CA ASP A 203 -38.89 -28.02 -19.89
C ASP A 203 -39.15 -29.13 -18.86
N LYS A 204 -39.87 -30.18 -19.26
CA LYS A 204 -40.16 -31.36 -18.42
C LYS A 204 -38.94 -32.24 -18.16
N ASP A 205 -37.88 -32.10 -18.95
CA ASP A 205 -36.68 -32.94 -18.89
C ASP A 205 -35.52 -32.27 -18.12
N TYR A 206 -35.64 -31.00 -17.74
CA TYR A 206 -34.58 -30.29 -17.01
C TYR A 206 -34.17 -31.01 -15.73
N ASP A 207 -35.13 -31.46 -14.92
CA ASP A 207 -34.82 -32.17 -13.67
C ASP A 207 -34.15 -33.52 -13.92
N ASN A 208 -34.50 -34.20 -15.03
CA ASN A 208 -33.84 -35.45 -15.43
C ASN A 208 -32.37 -35.19 -15.77
N VAL A 209 -32.09 -34.15 -16.57
CA VAL A 209 -30.71 -33.77 -16.91
C VAL A 209 -29.94 -33.32 -15.67
N ILE A 210 -30.53 -32.55 -14.76
CA ILE A 210 -29.92 -32.18 -13.47
C ILE A 210 -29.55 -33.45 -12.68
N ASN A 211 -30.42 -34.46 -12.66
CA ASN A 211 -30.14 -35.72 -11.97
C ASN A 211 -29.02 -36.53 -12.65
N ILE A 212 -28.88 -36.46 -13.98
CA ILE A 212 -27.70 -36.99 -14.69
C ILE A 212 -26.43 -36.26 -14.21
N LEU A 213 -26.44 -34.93 -14.17
CA LEU A 213 -25.29 -34.13 -13.69
C LEU A 213 -24.92 -34.46 -12.24
N LYS A 214 -25.90 -34.76 -11.37
CA LYS A 214 -25.64 -35.18 -9.97
C LYS A 214 -24.99 -36.56 -9.86
N LYS A 215 -25.18 -37.43 -10.85
CA LYS A 215 -24.58 -38.78 -10.90
C LYS A 215 -23.17 -38.76 -11.50
N ALA A 216 -22.80 -37.70 -12.24
CA ALA A 216 -21.43 -37.50 -12.72
C ALA A 216 -20.48 -37.27 -11.54
N SER A 217 -19.19 -37.60 -11.70
CA SER A 217 -18.20 -37.46 -10.62
C SER A 217 -16.86 -36.94 -11.10
N GLY A 218 -16.29 -36.01 -10.32
CA GLY A 218 -14.93 -35.50 -10.50
C GLY A 218 -14.72 -34.76 -11.82
N PHE A 219 -13.58 -35.00 -12.47
CA PHE A 219 -13.19 -34.32 -13.72
C PHE A 219 -14.21 -34.50 -14.86
N ALA A 220 -14.85 -35.66 -14.91
CA ALA A 220 -15.80 -36.01 -15.95
C ALA A 220 -17.06 -35.12 -15.98
N GLU A 221 -17.48 -34.63 -14.82
CA GLU A 221 -18.58 -33.69 -14.67
C GLU A 221 -18.31 -32.38 -15.40
N THR A 222 -17.08 -31.87 -15.33
CA THR A 222 -16.69 -30.61 -15.98
C THR A 222 -16.72 -30.75 -17.49
N GLU A 223 -16.14 -31.84 -18.02
CA GLU A 223 -16.12 -32.12 -19.47
C GLU A 223 -17.53 -32.33 -20.05
N LEU A 224 -18.39 -33.05 -19.31
CA LEU A 224 -19.77 -33.28 -19.72
C LEU A 224 -20.55 -31.97 -19.79
N ILE A 225 -20.46 -31.12 -18.77
CA ILE A 225 -21.18 -29.85 -18.74
C ILE A 225 -20.60 -28.88 -19.78
N LEU A 226 -19.28 -28.86 -19.98
CA LEU A 226 -18.66 -28.03 -21.00
C LEU A 226 -19.16 -28.41 -22.40
N LYS A 227 -19.21 -29.71 -22.74
CA LYS A 227 -19.76 -30.14 -24.04
C LYS A 227 -21.25 -29.80 -24.16
N LEU A 228 -22.03 -29.97 -23.09
CA LEU A 228 -23.44 -29.57 -23.06
C LEU A 228 -23.60 -28.07 -23.36
N LEU A 229 -22.80 -27.22 -22.72
CA LEU A 229 -22.85 -25.77 -22.90
C LEU A 229 -22.37 -25.33 -24.30
N LEU A 230 -21.35 -25.97 -24.85
CA LEU A 230 -20.89 -25.70 -26.22
C LEU A 230 -21.96 -26.06 -27.27
N LEU A 231 -22.68 -27.16 -27.07
CA LEU A 231 -23.80 -27.53 -27.94
C LEU A 231 -25.00 -26.59 -27.74
N ALA A 232 -25.28 -26.18 -26.50
CA ALA A 232 -26.31 -25.20 -26.21
C ALA A 232 -26.02 -23.84 -26.85
N ARG A 233 -24.75 -23.42 -26.87
CA ARG A 233 -24.27 -22.25 -27.62
C ARG A 233 -24.55 -22.41 -29.10
N ALA A 234 -24.15 -23.53 -29.70
CA ALA A 234 -24.37 -23.80 -31.13
C ALA A 234 -25.85 -23.78 -31.52
N SER A 235 -26.75 -24.21 -30.62
CA SER A 235 -28.20 -24.18 -30.84
C SER A 235 -28.90 -22.88 -30.41
N GLY A 236 -28.17 -21.86 -29.96
CA GLY A 236 -28.75 -20.59 -29.47
C GLY A 236 -29.53 -20.69 -28.16
N ASN A 237 -29.31 -21.75 -27.36
CA ASN A 237 -30.02 -22.06 -26.11
C ASN A 237 -29.12 -21.99 -24.87
N PHE A 238 -27.93 -21.36 -24.97
CA PHE A 238 -26.97 -21.32 -23.87
C PHE A 238 -27.58 -20.79 -22.57
N GLU A 239 -28.21 -19.61 -22.61
CA GLU A 239 -28.79 -18.97 -21.41
C GLU A 239 -29.84 -19.87 -20.75
N THR A 240 -30.70 -20.52 -21.55
CA THR A 240 -31.72 -21.44 -21.04
C THR A 240 -31.10 -22.67 -20.38
N VAL A 241 -30.16 -23.33 -21.04
CA VAL A 241 -29.49 -24.53 -20.51
C VAL A 241 -28.69 -24.19 -19.25
N TYR A 242 -27.94 -23.08 -19.27
CA TYR A 242 -27.19 -22.64 -18.11
C TYR A 242 -28.12 -22.35 -16.92
N ASN A 243 -29.10 -21.47 -17.08
CA ASN A 243 -29.96 -21.02 -15.98
C ASN A 243 -30.89 -22.13 -15.47
N LYS A 244 -31.44 -22.96 -16.36
CA LYS A 244 -32.45 -23.97 -15.97
C LYS A 244 -31.84 -25.30 -15.51
N ILE A 245 -30.61 -25.62 -15.92
CA ILE A 245 -29.96 -26.90 -15.64
C ILE A 245 -28.68 -26.69 -14.84
N VAL A 246 -27.67 -26.03 -15.43
CA VAL A 246 -26.32 -25.95 -14.84
C VAL A 246 -26.31 -25.14 -13.55
N GLU A 247 -26.93 -23.95 -13.53
CA GLU A 247 -27.07 -23.10 -12.35
C GLU A 247 -27.80 -23.81 -11.22
N LYS A 248 -28.95 -24.44 -11.52
CA LYS A 248 -29.71 -25.20 -10.53
C LYS A 248 -28.90 -26.33 -9.92
N TRP A 249 -28.08 -26.99 -10.73
CA TRP A 249 -27.19 -28.04 -10.27
C TRP A 249 -26.01 -27.47 -9.43
N LEU A 250 -25.37 -26.37 -9.88
CA LEU A 250 -24.26 -25.70 -9.19
C LEU A 250 -24.62 -25.30 -7.76
N TYR A 251 -25.80 -24.73 -7.56
CA TYR A 251 -26.26 -24.20 -6.29
C TYR A 251 -27.14 -25.18 -5.48
N HIS A 252 -27.18 -26.47 -5.88
CA HIS A 252 -27.97 -27.49 -5.17
C HIS A 252 -27.28 -27.99 -3.88
N GLY A 253 -27.98 -27.93 -2.75
CA GLY A 253 -27.54 -28.53 -1.49
C GLY A 253 -27.09 -27.50 -0.46
N ASP A 254 -26.32 -27.93 0.54
CA ASP A 254 -25.77 -27.05 1.57
C ASP A 254 -24.63 -26.17 1.03
N LEU A 255 -24.33 -25.10 1.75
CA LEU A 255 -23.34 -24.11 1.34
C LEU A 255 -21.94 -24.73 1.10
N HIS A 256 -21.53 -25.73 1.88
CA HIS A 256 -20.21 -26.35 1.74
C HIS A 256 -20.11 -27.16 0.43
N LYS A 257 -21.15 -27.92 0.08
CA LYS A 257 -21.24 -28.60 -1.22
C LYS A 257 -21.26 -27.61 -2.39
N VAL A 258 -22.00 -26.52 -2.23
CA VAL A 258 -22.07 -25.47 -3.26
C VAL A 258 -20.70 -24.81 -3.45
N ILE A 259 -19.99 -24.46 -2.38
CA ILE A 259 -18.65 -23.84 -2.46
C ILE A 259 -17.65 -24.78 -3.15
N SER A 260 -17.57 -26.03 -2.69
CA SER A 260 -16.61 -27.03 -3.19
C SER A 260 -16.85 -27.43 -4.64
N ARG A 261 -18.07 -27.22 -5.15
CA ARG A 261 -18.41 -27.48 -6.56
C ARG A 261 -18.35 -26.22 -7.42
N ALA A 262 -19.07 -25.16 -7.03
CA ALA A 262 -19.34 -24.03 -7.92
C ALA A 262 -18.12 -23.17 -8.20
N LEU A 263 -17.27 -22.87 -7.20
CA LEU A 263 -16.09 -22.04 -7.43
C LEU A 263 -15.04 -22.74 -8.31
N PRO A 264 -14.65 -24.01 -8.04
CA PRO A 264 -13.72 -24.72 -8.91
C PRO A 264 -14.26 -24.92 -10.32
N PHE A 265 -15.55 -25.25 -10.45
CA PHE A 265 -16.19 -25.43 -11.75
C PHE A 265 -16.19 -24.14 -12.58
N ILE A 266 -16.72 -23.03 -12.02
CA ILE A 266 -16.78 -21.74 -12.71
C ILE A 266 -15.38 -21.27 -13.11
N ASN A 267 -14.39 -21.41 -12.22
CA ASN A 267 -13.01 -21.06 -12.55
C ASN A 267 -12.47 -21.91 -13.71
N THR A 268 -12.77 -23.21 -13.74
CA THR A 268 -12.27 -24.12 -14.78
C THR A 268 -12.90 -23.81 -16.13
N ILE A 269 -14.23 -23.65 -16.20
CA ILE A 269 -14.89 -23.37 -17.49
C ILE A 269 -14.44 -22.03 -18.07
N LEU A 270 -14.29 -20.98 -17.23
CA LEU A 270 -13.84 -19.66 -17.66
C LEU A 270 -12.40 -19.64 -18.17
N GLN A 271 -11.58 -20.63 -17.80
CA GLN A 271 -10.22 -20.79 -18.33
C GLN A 271 -10.16 -21.65 -19.60
N GLN A 272 -11.14 -22.53 -19.82
CA GLN A 272 -11.15 -23.47 -20.94
C GLN A 272 -11.88 -22.93 -22.17
N ALA A 273 -12.81 -22.00 -22.00
CA ALA A 273 -13.59 -21.45 -23.10
C ALA A 273 -13.67 -19.93 -23.03
N ASP A 274 -13.66 -19.30 -24.20
CA ASP A 274 -13.99 -17.90 -24.32
C ASP A 274 -15.53 -17.75 -24.39
N PHE A 275 -16.10 -17.03 -23.42
CA PHE A 275 -17.55 -16.84 -23.29
C PHE A 275 -17.97 -15.52 -23.91
N GLU A 276 -19.08 -15.53 -24.64
CA GLU A 276 -19.71 -14.33 -25.16
C GLU A 276 -20.35 -13.51 -24.03
N THR A 277 -20.65 -12.23 -24.31
CA THR A 277 -21.06 -11.30 -23.25
C THR A 277 -22.39 -11.68 -22.59
N ASP A 278 -23.34 -12.21 -23.34
CA ASP A 278 -24.62 -12.75 -22.86
C ASP A 278 -24.43 -14.01 -22.03
N GLU A 279 -23.47 -14.85 -22.39
CA GLU A 279 -23.12 -16.05 -21.62
C GLU A 279 -22.43 -15.71 -20.30
N LEU A 280 -21.55 -14.70 -20.30
CA LEU A 280 -20.97 -14.17 -19.07
C LEU A 280 -22.04 -13.58 -18.15
N VAL A 281 -23.07 -12.93 -18.69
CA VAL A 281 -24.22 -12.48 -17.88
C VAL A 281 -24.92 -13.67 -17.19
N ALA A 282 -25.07 -14.80 -17.88
CA ALA A 282 -25.62 -16.01 -17.29
C ALA A 282 -24.69 -16.61 -16.22
N VAL A 283 -23.37 -16.59 -16.42
CA VAL A 283 -22.39 -17.11 -15.43
C VAL A 283 -22.32 -16.23 -14.18
N PHE A 284 -22.27 -14.91 -14.35
CA PHE A 284 -22.19 -13.92 -13.26
C PHE A 284 -23.59 -13.50 -12.78
N SER A 285 -24.42 -14.51 -12.51
CA SER A 285 -25.82 -14.37 -12.14
C SER A 285 -26.03 -13.83 -10.72
N PRO A 286 -27.27 -13.50 -10.34
CA PRO A 286 -27.61 -13.20 -8.96
C PRO A 286 -27.24 -14.32 -7.97
N GLU A 287 -27.33 -15.60 -8.37
CA GLU A 287 -26.93 -16.72 -7.50
C GLU A 287 -25.42 -16.79 -7.28
N PHE A 288 -24.62 -16.48 -8.31
CA PHE A 288 -23.18 -16.32 -8.16
C PHE A 288 -22.86 -15.24 -7.13
N VAL A 289 -23.49 -14.07 -7.24
CA VAL A 289 -23.26 -12.97 -6.29
C VAL A 289 -23.72 -13.35 -4.87
N ARG A 290 -24.84 -14.08 -4.72
CA ARG A 290 -25.29 -14.61 -3.41
C ARG A 290 -24.29 -15.59 -2.81
N LEU A 291 -23.71 -16.47 -3.63
CA LEU A 291 -22.67 -17.40 -3.18
C LEU A 291 -21.48 -16.62 -2.63
N ILE A 292 -20.91 -15.69 -3.40
CA ILE A 292 -19.76 -14.89 -2.97
C ILE A 292 -20.07 -14.12 -1.67
N ARG A 293 -21.26 -13.54 -1.57
CA ARG A 293 -21.72 -12.86 -0.35
C ARG A 293 -21.85 -13.79 0.86
N SER A 294 -22.22 -15.04 0.63
CA SER A 294 -22.30 -16.06 1.69
C SER A 294 -20.92 -16.56 2.10
N VAL A 295 -20.00 -16.77 1.14
CA VAL A 295 -18.62 -17.23 1.40
C VAL A 295 -17.86 -16.24 2.28
N ARG A 296 -18.01 -14.93 2.08
CA ARG A 296 -17.32 -13.94 2.92
C ARG A 296 -17.69 -14.00 4.40
N LYS A 297 -18.88 -14.52 4.72
CA LYS A 297 -19.32 -14.72 6.10
C LYS A 297 -18.76 -16.01 6.71
N SER A 298 -18.13 -16.88 5.90
CA SER A 298 -17.51 -18.10 6.37
C SER A 298 -16.04 -17.87 6.75
N ASN A 299 -15.53 -18.72 7.64
CA ASN A 299 -14.12 -18.73 8.04
C ASN A 299 -13.19 -19.13 6.90
N GLU A 300 -13.72 -19.73 5.83
CA GLU A 300 -12.96 -20.20 4.67
C GLU A 300 -12.66 -19.10 3.66
N PHE A 301 -13.28 -17.92 3.78
CA PHE A 301 -13.14 -16.83 2.80
C PHE A 301 -11.68 -16.52 2.47
N ARG A 302 -10.78 -16.54 3.46
CA ARG A 302 -9.35 -16.25 3.23
C ARG A 302 -8.70 -17.24 2.26
N PHE A 303 -9.11 -18.51 2.29
CA PHE A 303 -8.59 -19.55 1.40
C PHE A 303 -9.25 -19.52 0.02
N LEU A 304 -10.50 -19.05 -0.05
CA LEU A 304 -11.28 -18.98 -1.29
C LEU A 304 -11.09 -17.68 -2.06
N LEU A 305 -10.63 -16.61 -1.40
CA LEU A 305 -10.45 -15.29 -2.00
C LEU A 305 -9.60 -15.32 -3.27
N PRO A 306 -8.43 -16.02 -3.34
CA PRO A 306 -7.64 -16.06 -4.57
C PRO A 306 -8.41 -16.64 -5.77
N THR A 307 -9.20 -17.68 -5.56
CA THR A 307 -10.04 -18.28 -6.61
C THR A 307 -11.16 -17.33 -7.02
N ILE A 308 -11.79 -16.65 -6.07
CA ILE A 308 -12.83 -15.65 -6.34
C ILE A 308 -12.24 -14.47 -7.13
N GLU A 309 -11.06 -13.99 -6.76
CA GLU A 309 -10.35 -12.94 -7.49
C GLU A 309 -10.00 -13.40 -8.91
N ALA A 310 -9.50 -14.62 -9.11
CA ALA A 310 -9.22 -15.18 -10.43
C ALA A 310 -10.48 -15.19 -11.33
N ILE A 311 -11.62 -15.64 -10.80
CA ILE A 311 -12.90 -15.63 -11.52
C ILE A 311 -13.32 -14.20 -11.90
N LEU A 312 -13.27 -13.25 -10.95
CA LEU A 312 -13.66 -11.87 -11.22
C LEU A 312 -12.68 -11.14 -12.15
N LEU A 313 -11.41 -11.55 -12.18
CA LEU A 313 -10.41 -11.03 -13.11
C LEU A 313 -10.73 -11.40 -14.56
N VAL A 314 -11.26 -12.59 -14.83
CA VAL A 314 -11.73 -12.96 -16.17
C VAL A 314 -12.85 -12.02 -16.64
N LEU A 315 -13.84 -11.74 -15.76
CA LEU A 315 -14.89 -10.77 -16.10
C LEU A 315 -14.33 -9.36 -16.32
N LYS A 316 -13.38 -8.94 -15.47
CA LYS A 316 -12.71 -7.65 -15.59
C LYS A 316 -11.97 -7.52 -16.92
N GLU A 317 -11.27 -8.56 -17.35
CA GLU A 317 -10.59 -8.62 -18.63
C GLU A 317 -11.59 -8.54 -19.79
N SER A 318 -12.68 -9.32 -19.75
CA SER A 318 -13.75 -9.28 -20.75
C SER A 318 -14.40 -7.90 -20.88
N LEU A 319 -14.65 -7.21 -19.76
CA LEU A 319 -15.18 -5.83 -19.75
C LEU A 319 -14.24 -4.85 -20.45
N THR A 320 -12.94 -5.13 -20.52
CA THR A 320 -11.96 -4.28 -21.21
C THR A 320 -11.70 -4.67 -22.66
N THR A 321 -11.77 -5.97 -22.97
CA THR A 321 -11.36 -6.51 -24.28
C THR A 321 -12.53 -6.70 -25.25
N LYS A 322 -13.75 -6.91 -24.74
CA LYS A 322 -14.93 -7.19 -25.58
C LYS A 322 -15.89 -6.00 -25.70
N GLU A 323 -16.67 -6.01 -26.77
CA GLU A 323 -17.82 -5.11 -26.93
C GLU A 323 -19.02 -5.67 -26.18
N TRP A 324 -19.55 -4.89 -25.24
CA TRP A 324 -20.70 -5.26 -24.44
C TRP A 324 -21.91 -4.44 -24.87
N THR A 325 -23.06 -5.09 -25.02
CA THR A 325 -24.32 -4.39 -25.29
C THR A 325 -24.82 -3.67 -24.03
N SER A 326 -25.52 -2.55 -24.21
CA SER A 326 -26.12 -1.78 -23.11
C SER A 326 -27.07 -2.65 -22.26
N THR A 327 -27.77 -3.61 -22.87
CA THR A 327 -28.63 -4.59 -22.18
C THR A 327 -27.83 -5.53 -21.29
N ASN A 328 -26.71 -6.07 -21.79
CA ASN A 328 -25.88 -7.01 -21.03
C ASN A 328 -25.18 -6.32 -19.86
N ILE A 329 -24.67 -5.09 -20.06
CA ILE A 329 -24.10 -4.28 -18.96
C ILE A 329 -25.15 -4.00 -17.88
N ALA A 330 -26.38 -3.66 -18.26
CA ALA A 330 -27.46 -3.40 -17.30
C ALA A 330 -27.81 -4.66 -16.49
N LYS A 331 -28.01 -5.82 -17.15
CA LYS A 331 -28.29 -7.11 -16.47
C LYS A 331 -27.15 -7.51 -15.52
N LEU A 332 -25.90 -7.32 -15.96
CA LEU A 332 -24.73 -7.64 -15.15
C LEU A 332 -24.66 -6.73 -13.92
N LEU A 333 -24.82 -5.42 -14.10
CA LEU A 333 -24.82 -4.47 -12.98
C LEU A 333 -25.94 -4.79 -11.97
N ASP A 334 -27.13 -5.12 -12.46
CA ASP A 334 -28.27 -5.52 -11.63
C ASP A 334 -27.97 -6.73 -10.74
N SER A 335 -27.27 -7.72 -11.29
CA SER A 335 -26.87 -8.94 -10.58
C SER A 335 -25.95 -8.64 -9.40
N PHE A 336 -25.05 -7.66 -9.53
CA PHE A 336 -24.17 -7.24 -8.43
C PHE A 336 -24.84 -6.28 -7.44
N ASP A 337 -25.72 -5.40 -7.92
CA ASP A 337 -26.28 -4.29 -7.14
C ASP A 337 -27.52 -4.67 -6.33
N ARG A 338 -28.36 -5.58 -6.84
CA ARG A 338 -29.63 -5.96 -6.18
C ARG A 338 -29.51 -7.15 -5.24
N VAL A 339 -28.38 -7.84 -5.29
CA VAL A 339 -28.16 -9.03 -4.47
C VAL A 339 -27.50 -8.65 -3.16
N GLY A 340 -28.27 -8.68 -2.08
CA GLY A 340 -27.81 -8.34 -0.74
C GLY A 340 -27.58 -6.84 -0.55
N ASN A 341 -27.08 -6.46 0.62
CA ASN A 341 -26.93 -5.04 1.00
C ASN A 341 -25.48 -4.58 0.82
N GLY A 342 -25.32 -3.30 0.43
CA GLY A 342 -24.02 -2.61 0.35
C GLY A 342 -23.22 -2.88 -0.92
N ASN A 343 -22.10 -2.16 -1.06
CA ASN A 343 -21.23 -2.22 -2.23
C ASN A 343 -20.48 -3.55 -2.33
N PHE A 344 -20.67 -4.27 -3.43
CA PHE A 344 -19.95 -5.52 -3.68
C PHE A 344 -18.42 -5.33 -3.75
N ASP A 345 -17.95 -4.19 -4.27
CA ASP A 345 -16.51 -3.93 -4.40
C ASP A 345 -15.81 -3.75 -3.03
N GLU A 346 -16.49 -3.12 -2.07
CA GLU A 346 -16.00 -3.01 -0.69
C GLU A 346 -15.97 -4.38 0.02
N PHE A 347 -16.75 -5.34 -0.47
CA PHE A 347 -16.92 -6.64 0.15
C PHE A 347 -15.81 -7.65 -0.21
N ILE A 348 -15.38 -7.66 -1.48
CA ILE A 348 -14.28 -8.50 -2.00
C ILE A 348 -12.91 -7.89 -1.68
N GLY A 349 -12.76 -6.58 -1.86
CA GLY A 349 -11.49 -5.89 -1.67
C GLY A 349 -11.19 -4.90 -2.80
N GLY A 350 -10.35 -3.91 -2.51
CA GLY A 350 -10.14 -2.74 -3.37
C GLY A 350 -9.40 -2.95 -4.69
N ASN A 351 -8.89 -4.15 -4.98
CA ASN A 351 -8.06 -4.41 -6.17
C ASN A 351 -8.88 -4.74 -7.43
N VAL A 352 -9.98 -5.49 -7.29
CA VAL A 352 -10.77 -5.93 -8.44
C VAL A 352 -11.67 -4.79 -8.92
N LYS A 353 -12.50 -4.27 -8.02
CA LYS A 353 -13.52 -3.22 -8.25
C LYS A 353 -14.42 -3.51 -9.45
N ILE A 354 -15.03 -4.68 -9.46
CA ILE A 354 -15.78 -5.18 -10.61
C ILE A 354 -16.98 -4.30 -10.94
N THR A 355 -17.69 -3.79 -9.94
CA THR A 355 -18.90 -2.99 -10.20
C THR A 355 -18.56 -1.60 -10.74
N GLU A 356 -17.46 -0.99 -10.29
CA GLU A 356 -16.89 0.21 -10.94
C GLU A 356 -16.50 -0.09 -12.40
N LYS A 357 -15.94 -1.27 -12.70
CA LYS A 357 -15.59 -1.67 -14.08
C LYS A 357 -16.81 -1.89 -14.97
N ILE A 358 -17.90 -2.44 -14.44
CA ILE A 358 -19.17 -2.58 -15.16
C ILE A 358 -19.74 -1.19 -15.48
N LEU A 359 -19.77 -0.27 -14.50
CA LEU A 359 -20.23 1.11 -14.69
C LEU A 359 -19.46 1.87 -15.77
N LEU A 360 -18.15 1.63 -15.91
CA LEU A 360 -17.33 2.28 -16.94
C LEU A 360 -17.70 1.88 -18.37
N ARG A 361 -18.49 0.81 -18.55
CA ARG A 361 -18.94 0.32 -19.87
C ARG A 361 -20.34 0.78 -20.25
N LEU A 362 -20.99 1.60 -19.43
CA LEU A 362 -22.27 2.20 -19.79
C LEU A 362 -22.07 3.24 -20.87
N ASN A 363 -22.71 3.06 -22.04
CA ASN A 363 -22.65 4.05 -23.12
C ASN A 363 -23.92 4.94 -23.15
N ASP A 364 -25.12 4.36 -22.95
CA ASP A 364 -26.38 5.09 -23.19
C ASP A 364 -27.27 5.25 -21.93
N ASN A 365 -27.20 4.34 -20.97
CA ASN A 365 -28.17 4.25 -19.86
C ASN A 365 -27.69 4.90 -18.54
N VAL A 366 -26.83 5.90 -18.61
CA VAL A 366 -26.29 6.56 -17.40
C VAL A 366 -27.39 7.29 -16.64
N HIS A 367 -28.40 7.82 -17.34
CA HIS A 367 -29.49 8.56 -16.71
C HIS A 367 -30.28 7.72 -15.70
N GLY A 368 -30.66 6.49 -16.08
CA GLY A 368 -31.42 5.60 -15.18
C GLY A 368 -30.62 5.26 -13.92
N ILE A 369 -29.32 5.02 -14.06
CA ILE A 369 -28.43 4.63 -12.96
C ILE A 369 -28.13 5.80 -12.03
N VAL A 370 -27.93 7.00 -12.58
CA VAL A 370 -27.75 8.23 -11.79
C VAL A 370 -29.04 8.55 -11.03
N ASP A 371 -30.21 8.45 -11.67
CA ASP A 371 -31.50 8.68 -10.99
C ASP A 371 -31.74 7.68 -9.86
N GLU A 372 -31.39 6.41 -10.07
CA GLU A 372 -31.49 5.38 -9.03
C GLU A 372 -30.52 5.66 -7.87
N ALA A 373 -29.28 6.04 -8.16
CA ALA A 373 -28.31 6.42 -7.15
C ALA A 373 -28.69 7.69 -6.38
N LEU A 374 -29.35 8.66 -7.03
CA LEU A 374 -29.90 9.85 -6.38
C LEU A 374 -31.07 9.53 -5.45
N LYS A 375 -31.89 8.51 -5.79
CA LYS A 375 -33.01 8.06 -4.95
C LYS A 375 -32.54 7.26 -3.73
N GLU A 376 -31.59 6.35 -3.92
CA GLU A 376 -31.13 5.45 -2.86
C GLU A 376 -30.00 6.02 -2.01
N GLY A 377 -29.19 6.92 -2.57
CA GLY A 377 -28.04 7.51 -1.91
C GLY A 377 -26.92 6.51 -1.59
N GLY A 378 -26.14 6.84 -0.56
CA GLY A 378 -25.13 5.96 0.02
C GLY A 378 -24.03 5.52 -0.95
N TRP A 379 -23.77 4.22 -0.99
CA TRP A 379 -22.63 3.66 -1.73
C TRP A 379 -22.81 3.75 -3.25
N ARG A 380 -24.03 3.74 -3.78
CA ARG A 380 -24.29 3.86 -5.22
C ARG A 380 -23.86 5.22 -5.75
N LEU A 381 -24.17 6.26 -4.99
CA LEU A 381 -23.78 7.62 -5.33
C LEU A 381 -22.26 7.83 -5.19
N ARG A 382 -21.63 7.31 -4.12
CA ARG A 382 -20.16 7.30 -3.97
C ARG A 382 -19.47 6.60 -5.14
N ARG A 383 -20.04 5.49 -5.63
CA ARG A 383 -19.49 4.75 -6.75
C ARG A 383 -19.53 5.53 -8.07
N ILE A 384 -20.60 6.30 -8.33
CA ILE A 384 -20.65 7.24 -9.47
C ILE A 384 -19.50 8.23 -9.40
N THR A 385 -19.28 8.84 -8.23
CA THR A 385 -18.16 9.77 -8.02
C THR A 385 -16.80 9.14 -8.32
N ASN A 386 -16.59 7.88 -7.94
CA ASN A 386 -15.32 7.17 -8.19
C ASN A 386 -15.04 6.94 -9.68
N VAL A 387 -16.08 6.60 -10.46
CA VAL A 387 -15.93 6.32 -11.90
C VAL A 387 -15.95 7.57 -12.78
N PHE A 388 -16.57 8.65 -12.30
CA PHE A 388 -16.83 9.87 -13.06
C PHE A 388 -15.61 10.41 -13.84
N GLN A 389 -14.43 10.49 -13.21
CA GLN A 389 -13.23 11.04 -13.86
C GLN A 389 -12.76 10.24 -15.09
N HIS A 390 -13.15 8.97 -15.19
CA HIS A 390 -12.74 8.06 -16.26
C HIS A 390 -13.77 8.00 -17.40
N TRP A 391 -14.96 8.59 -17.22
CA TRP A 391 -15.95 8.66 -18.27
C TRP A 391 -15.59 9.70 -19.35
N PRO A 392 -16.06 9.52 -20.60
CA PRO A 392 -15.92 10.52 -21.65
C PRO A 392 -16.55 11.87 -21.26
N THR A 393 -16.04 12.98 -21.82
CA THR A 393 -16.50 14.33 -21.43
C THR A 393 -18.01 14.52 -21.60
N ASP A 394 -18.62 13.98 -22.65
CA ASP A 394 -20.07 14.10 -22.88
C ASP A 394 -20.90 13.45 -21.76
N MET A 395 -20.42 12.31 -21.26
CA MET A 395 -21.03 11.58 -20.15
C MET A 395 -20.83 12.30 -18.82
N GLN A 396 -19.63 12.86 -18.59
CA GLN A 396 -19.35 13.72 -17.44
C GLN A 396 -20.30 14.93 -17.42
N GLU A 397 -20.52 15.58 -18.57
CA GLU A 397 -21.48 16.68 -18.72
C GLU A 397 -22.90 16.25 -18.37
N ASN A 398 -23.35 15.11 -18.89
CA ASN A 398 -24.69 14.59 -18.59
C ASN A 398 -24.87 14.27 -17.10
N VAL A 399 -23.90 13.61 -16.47
CA VAL A 399 -23.96 13.26 -15.04
C VAL A 399 -23.99 14.52 -14.18
N LEU A 400 -23.12 15.51 -14.44
CA LEU A 400 -23.13 16.77 -13.69
C LEU A 400 -24.46 17.51 -13.87
N LYS A 401 -25.04 17.53 -15.07
CA LYS A 401 -26.37 18.12 -15.31
C LYS A 401 -27.46 17.39 -14.52
N LEU A 402 -27.42 16.07 -14.44
CA LEU A 402 -28.42 15.29 -13.69
C LEU A 402 -28.33 15.53 -12.18
N LEU A 403 -27.11 15.46 -11.63
CA LEU A 403 -26.86 15.78 -10.22
C LEU A 403 -27.31 17.21 -9.90
N PHE A 404 -26.98 18.18 -10.75
CA PHE A 404 -27.36 19.57 -10.56
C PHE A 404 -28.87 19.80 -10.68
N LYS A 405 -29.53 19.17 -11.66
CA LYS A 405 -30.99 19.30 -11.87
C LYS A 405 -31.79 18.69 -10.71
N HIS A 406 -31.26 17.69 -10.01
CA HIS A 406 -31.93 17.08 -8.86
C HIS A 406 -32.29 18.13 -7.80
N GLY A 407 -31.40 19.10 -7.54
CA GLY A 407 -31.64 20.30 -6.73
C GLY A 407 -31.90 20.06 -5.24
N LYS A 408 -32.12 18.82 -4.80
CA LYS A 408 -32.25 18.46 -3.38
C LYS A 408 -30.87 18.10 -2.82
N TRP A 409 -30.25 19.06 -2.16
CA TRP A 409 -28.88 18.94 -1.64
C TRP A 409 -28.83 18.39 -0.22
N THR A 410 -28.91 17.07 -0.09
CA THR A 410 -28.44 16.37 1.11
C THR A 410 -26.91 16.38 1.19
N GLU A 411 -26.34 16.09 2.36
CA GLU A 411 -24.87 16.02 2.51
C GLU A 411 -24.24 15.05 1.49
N GLU A 412 -24.88 13.90 1.24
CA GLU A 412 -24.39 12.90 0.26
C GLU A 412 -24.46 13.40 -1.18
N THR A 413 -25.58 14.02 -1.60
CA THR A 413 -25.76 14.53 -2.96
C THR A 413 -24.88 15.73 -3.26
N ARG A 414 -24.72 16.63 -2.30
CA ARG A 414 -23.72 17.71 -2.31
C ARG A 414 -22.31 17.15 -2.44
N ASN A 415 -21.91 16.23 -1.56
CA ASN A 415 -20.58 15.62 -1.59
C ASN A 415 -20.31 14.92 -2.93
N ALA A 416 -21.28 14.23 -3.50
CA ALA A 416 -21.13 13.55 -4.79
C ALA A 416 -20.93 14.55 -5.94
N PHE A 417 -21.79 15.56 -6.03
CA PHE A 417 -21.68 16.61 -7.06
C PHE A 417 -20.37 17.38 -6.95
N CYS A 418 -20.04 17.86 -5.76
CA CYS A 418 -18.81 18.63 -5.53
C CYS A 418 -17.55 17.77 -5.73
N SER A 419 -17.58 16.48 -5.39
CA SER A 419 -16.46 15.57 -5.66
C SER A 419 -16.30 15.26 -7.15
N CYS A 420 -17.40 15.16 -7.91
CA CYS A 420 -17.32 15.06 -9.37
C CYS A 420 -16.64 16.31 -9.95
N ILE A 421 -17.04 17.51 -9.52
CA ILE A 421 -16.37 18.76 -9.91
C ILE A 421 -14.88 18.73 -9.52
N ALA A 422 -14.56 18.38 -8.28
CA ALA A 422 -13.18 18.35 -7.80
C ALA A 422 -12.29 17.38 -8.59
N SER A 423 -12.85 16.27 -9.06
CA SER A 423 -12.12 15.28 -9.88
C SER A 423 -11.74 15.78 -11.28
N LEU A 424 -12.31 16.90 -11.74
CA LEU A 424 -11.92 17.57 -12.99
C LEU A 424 -10.57 18.30 -12.89
N PHE A 425 -10.10 18.54 -11.66
CA PHE A 425 -8.85 19.25 -11.38
C PHE A 425 -7.76 18.25 -10.98
N ILE A 426 -6.78 18.05 -11.87
CA ILE A 426 -5.68 17.13 -11.61
C ILE A 426 -4.41 17.94 -11.32
N VAL A 427 -3.83 17.72 -10.15
CA VAL A 427 -2.54 18.31 -9.74
C VAL A 427 -1.57 17.18 -9.44
N ASN A 428 -0.64 16.95 -10.35
CA ASN A 428 0.39 15.92 -10.20
C ASN A 428 1.70 16.55 -9.75
N VAL A 429 2.17 16.16 -8.57
CA VAL A 429 3.41 16.69 -7.97
C VAL A 429 4.50 15.64 -8.05
N ARG A 430 5.58 15.92 -8.78
CA ARG A 430 6.85 15.16 -8.64
C ARG A 430 7.70 15.88 -7.61
N ALA A 431 7.73 15.34 -6.40
CA ALA A 431 8.37 15.95 -5.23
C ALA A 431 9.75 16.57 -5.52
N GLY A 432 9.85 17.89 -5.31
CA GLY A 432 11.05 18.69 -5.51
C GLY A 432 11.46 18.93 -6.96
N ARG A 433 10.71 18.43 -7.96
CA ARG A 433 11.09 18.47 -9.37
C ARG A 433 10.18 19.33 -10.24
N ASN A 434 8.89 19.01 -10.29
CA ASN A 434 7.90 19.78 -11.04
C ASN A 434 6.48 19.52 -10.53
N VAL A 435 5.57 20.44 -10.88
CA VAL A 435 4.12 20.33 -10.68
C VAL A 435 3.47 20.42 -12.06
N ILE A 436 2.52 19.52 -12.34
CA ILE A 436 1.72 19.53 -13.57
C ILE A 436 0.26 19.69 -13.16
N THR A 437 -0.36 20.77 -13.61
CA THR A 437 -1.80 21.02 -13.48
C THR A 437 -2.50 20.68 -14.79
N ILE A 438 -3.60 19.93 -14.72
CA ILE A 438 -4.42 19.59 -15.88
C ILE A 438 -5.86 20.00 -15.58
N TYR A 439 -6.38 20.87 -16.45
CA TYR A 439 -7.78 21.27 -16.48
C TYR A 439 -8.19 21.50 -17.94
N LYS A 440 -9.15 20.71 -18.44
CA LYS A 440 -9.51 20.74 -19.87
C LYS A 440 -10.40 21.94 -20.18
N GLU A 441 -10.22 22.53 -21.36
CA GLU A 441 -11.06 23.64 -21.83
C GLU A 441 -12.55 23.23 -21.94
N GLU A 442 -12.83 21.96 -22.25
CA GLU A 442 -14.19 21.41 -22.25
C GLU A 442 -14.84 21.48 -20.86
N HIS A 443 -14.08 21.14 -19.81
CA HIS A 443 -14.52 21.19 -18.42
C HIS A 443 -14.78 22.63 -17.98
N LYS A 444 -13.93 23.58 -18.40
CA LYS A 444 -14.16 25.01 -18.20
C LYS A 444 -15.48 25.47 -18.78
N LYS A 445 -15.73 25.18 -20.05
CA LYS A 445 -16.99 25.54 -20.71
C LYS A 445 -18.20 24.90 -20.02
N LEU A 446 -18.07 23.65 -19.57
CA LEU A 446 -19.09 22.94 -18.82
C LEU A 446 -19.43 23.63 -17.50
N LEU A 447 -18.44 23.88 -16.64
CA LEU A 447 -18.66 24.52 -15.35
C LEU A 447 -19.19 25.95 -15.50
N GLN A 448 -18.70 26.71 -16.49
CA GLN A 448 -19.23 28.04 -16.83
C GLN A 448 -20.70 28.01 -17.28
N LYS A 449 -21.13 26.99 -18.03
CA LYS A 449 -22.54 26.85 -18.43
C LYS A 449 -23.43 26.53 -17.24
N LEU A 450 -22.94 25.75 -16.28
CA LEU A 450 -23.70 25.41 -15.06
C LEU A 450 -23.77 26.61 -14.10
N SER A 451 -22.67 27.34 -13.92
CA SER A 451 -22.61 28.49 -13.01
C SER A 451 -23.47 29.67 -13.51
N LYS A 452 -23.50 29.97 -14.82
CA LYS A 452 -24.30 31.06 -15.41
C LYS A 452 -25.80 30.95 -15.16
N LYS A 453 -26.30 29.77 -14.78
CA LYS A 453 -27.71 29.58 -14.42
C LYS A 453 -28.04 30.00 -12.99
N GLN A 454 -27.03 30.37 -12.21
CA GLN A 454 -27.17 30.75 -10.81
C GLN A 454 -26.95 32.25 -10.68
N ASP A 455 -27.94 32.93 -10.11
CA ASP A 455 -27.77 34.30 -9.66
C ASP A 455 -27.31 34.28 -8.21
N THR A 456 -26.06 34.68 -7.98
CA THR A 456 -25.49 34.84 -6.63
C THR A 456 -25.73 36.24 -6.07
N GLY A 457 -26.28 37.18 -6.85
CA GLY A 457 -26.45 38.57 -6.47
C GLY A 457 -25.14 39.38 -6.36
N VAL A 458 -23.99 38.77 -6.67
CA VAL A 458 -22.66 39.40 -6.61
C VAL A 458 -22.24 39.84 -8.01
N LYS A 459 -21.81 41.11 -8.15
CA LYS A 459 -21.20 41.59 -9.38
C LYS A 459 -19.80 40.99 -9.52
N LEU A 460 -19.58 40.17 -10.56
CA LEU A 460 -18.32 39.47 -10.77
C LEU A 460 -17.41 40.26 -11.74
N PRO A 461 -16.17 40.58 -11.35
CA PRO A 461 -15.22 41.32 -12.18
C PRO A 461 -14.59 40.46 -13.28
N VAL A 462 -13.98 41.10 -14.29
CA VAL A 462 -13.14 40.43 -15.29
C VAL A 462 -11.75 40.23 -14.70
N ILE A 463 -11.38 38.99 -14.42
CA ILE A 463 -10.18 38.64 -13.66
C ILE A 463 -9.36 37.55 -14.35
N SER A 464 -8.21 37.21 -13.77
CA SER A 464 -7.34 36.14 -14.26
C SER A 464 -8.09 34.80 -14.40
N GLU A 465 -7.66 34.00 -15.36
CA GLU A 465 -8.32 32.73 -15.67
C GLU A 465 -8.45 31.78 -14.47
N PRO A 466 -7.41 31.56 -13.64
CA PRO A 466 -7.54 30.69 -12.46
C PRO A 466 -8.60 31.17 -11.48
N LEU A 467 -8.68 32.49 -11.19
CA LEU A 467 -9.72 33.01 -10.29
C LEU A 467 -11.10 32.96 -10.93
N SER A 468 -11.22 33.17 -12.24
CA SER A 468 -12.50 32.98 -12.94
C SER A 468 -13.00 31.53 -12.81
N ILE A 469 -12.10 30.55 -12.93
CA ILE A 469 -12.43 29.14 -12.70
C ILE A 469 -12.87 28.93 -11.25
N PHE A 470 -12.15 29.51 -10.28
CA PHE A 470 -12.49 29.39 -8.87
C PHE A 470 -13.86 30.00 -8.53
N ILE A 471 -14.18 31.17 -9.08
CA ILE A 471 -15.50 31.81 -8.99
C ILE A 471 -16.61 30.89 -9.50
N ASN A 472 -16.39 30.21 -10.64
CA ASN A 472 -17.36 29.26 -11.16
C ASN A 472 -17.58 28.09 -10.20
N VAL A 473 -16.52 27.57 -9.60
CA VAL A 473 -16.62 26.47 -8.63
C VAL A 473 -17.32 26.94 -7.34
N LEU A 474 -16.96 28.08 -6.78
CA LEU A 474 -17.62 28.66 -5.60
C LEU A 474 -19.11 28.91 -5.86
N THR A 475 -19.47 29.41 -7.04
CA THR A 475 -20.87 29.58 -7.46
C THR A 475 -21.62 28.25 -7.46
N LEU A 476 -20.98 27.17 -7.91
CA LEU A 476 -21.58 25.83 -7.89
C LEU A 476 -21.65 25.25 -6.47
N TRP A 477 -20.68 25.53 -5.59
CA TRP A 477 -20.74 25.15 -4.19
C TRP A 477 -21.84 25.90 -3.43
N ILE A 478 -22.04 27.20 -3.70
CA ILE A 478 -23.18 27.99 -3.17
C ILE A 478 -24.51 27.36 -3.60
N ALA A 479 -24.61 26.94 -4.87
CA ALA A 479 -25.81 26.30 -5.40
C ALA A 479 -26.05 24.91 -4.80
N ALA A 480 -25.00 24.19 -4.42
CA ALA A 480 -25.06 22.84 -3.87
C ALA A 480 -25.02 22.76 -2.34
N ALA A 481 -24.92 23.89 -1.64
CA ALA A 481 -24.85 23.95 -0.18
C ALA A 481 -26.08 23.28 0.47
N SER A 482 -25.84 22.46 1.48
CA SER A 482 -26.92 21.69 2.14
C SER A 482 -27.70 22.50 3.17
N ASP A 483 -27.10 23.59 3.67
CA ASP A 483 -27.70 24.48 4.66
C ASP A 483 -27.34 25.95 4.42
N SER A 484 -28.04 26.83 5.15
CA SER A 484 -27.89 28.27 5.03
C SER A 484 -26.49 28.74 5.42
N ASN A 485 -25.88 28.19 6.47
CA ASN A 485 -24.59 28.67 6.98
C ASN A 485 -23.48 28.34 5.97
N GLU A 486 -23.47 27.12 5.43
CA GLU A 486 -22.56 26.72 4.36
C GLU A 486 -22.72 27.63 3.13
N ARG A 487 -23.97 27.92 2.72
CA ARG A 487 -24.25 28.83 1.61
C ARG A 487 -23.69 30.24 1.83
N HIS A 488 -23.88 30.79 3.03
CA HIS A 488 -23.36 32.12 3.39
C HIS A 488 -21.82 32.13 3.42
N SER A 489 -21.20 31.05 3.92
CA SER A 489 -19.74 30.89 3.93
C SER A 489 -19.17 30.97 2.52
N TYR A 490 -19.68 30.17 1.57
CA TYR A 490 -19.19 30.23 0.19
C TYR A 490 -19.55 31.55 -0.52
N LEU A 491 -20.65 32.22 -0.16
CA LEU A 491 -20.98 33.56 -0.70
C LEU A 491 -19.97 34.62 -0.27
N ARG A 492 -19.53 34.56 1.00
CA ARG A 492 -18.45 35.40 1.50
C ARG A 492 -17.15 35.10 0.75
N ASP A 493 -16.79 33.82 0.63
CA ASP A 493 -15.58 33.38 -0.09
C ASP A 493 -15.61 33.82 -1.58
N LEU A 494 -16.79 33.80 -2.23
CA LEU A 494 -16.99 34.29 -3.60
C LEU A 494 -16.75 35.81 -3.70
N THR A 495 -17.31 36.57 -2.76
CA THR A 495 -17.16 38.03 -2.71
C THR A 495 -15.70 38.41 -2.46
N GLU A 496 -15.03 37.70 -1.56
CA GLU A 496 -13.61 37.89 -1.28
C GLU A 496 -12.75 37.53 -2.49
N THR A 497 -13.04 36.42 -3.18
CA THR A 497 -12.35 36.05 -4.44
C THR A 497 -12.49 37.13 -5.52
N ALA A 498 -13.69 37.72 -5.66
CA ALA A 498 -13.91 38.82 -6.60
C ALA A 498 -13.08 40.06 -6.22
N ALA A 499 -13.08 40.45 -4.95
CA ALA A 499 -12.29 41.58 -4.46
C ALA A 499 -10.78 41.36 -4.59
N ILE A 500 -10.29 40.13 -4.35
CA ILE A 500 -8.89 39.76 -4.58
C ILE A 500 -8.54 39.94 -6.06
N GLY A 501 -9.41 39.48 -6.95
CA GLY A 501 -9.18 39.58 -8.39
C GLY A 501 -9.10 41.02 -8.90
N GLU A 502 -9.91 41.93 -8.36
CA GLU A 502 -9.81 43.38 -8.65
C GLU A 502 -8.48 43.96 -8.15
N LYS A 503 -8.10 43.68 -6.90
CA LYS A 503 -6.83 44.16 -6.32
C LYS A 503 -5.60 43.66 -7.08
N MET A 504 -5.62 42.43 -7.59
CA MET A 504 -4.52 41.89 -8.40
C MET A 504 -4.37 42.59 -9.76
N ILE A 505 -5.44 43.18 -10.31
CA ILE A 505 -5.36 43.98 -11.55
C ILE A 505 -4.70 45.33 -11.29
N GLU A 506 -4.86 45.87 -10.08
CA GLU A 506 -4.31 47.16 -9.65
C GLU A 506 -2.79 47.11 -9.31
N ASN A 507 -2.10 46.02 -9.64
CA ASN A 507 -0.68 45.74 -9.41
C ASN A 507 -0.23 45.57 -7.93
N ASP A 508 -1.14 45.42 -6.97
CA ASP A 508 -0.79 45.02 -5.59
C ASP A 508 -0.78 43.48 -5.43
N ASN A 509 0.08 42.83 -6.22
CA ASN A 509 0.10 41.37 -6.33
C ASN A 509 0.48 40.65 -5.02
N VAL A 510 1.29 41.27 -4.16
CA VAL A 510 1.78 40.62 -2.93
C VAL A 510 0.65 40.47 -1.92
N ASN A 511 -0.09 41.55 -1.66
CA ASN A 511 -1.21 41.54 -0.73
C ASN A 511 -2.35 40.69 -1.27
N GLY A 512 -2.64 40.76 -2.57
CA GLY A 512 -3.66 39.92 -3.20
C GLY A 512 -3.40 38.42 -3.02
N VAL A 513 -2.15 37.98 -3.20
CA VAL A 513 -1.77 36.57 -3.03
C VAL A 513 -1.79 36.13 -1.56
N ALA A 514 -1.43 37.01 -0.61
CA ALA A 514 -1.51 36.70 0.82
C ALA A 514 -2.95 36.46 1.28
N VAL A 515 -3.89 37.33 0.86
CA VAL A 515 -5.31 37.16 1.15
C VAL A 515 -5.88 35.92 0.46
N LEU A 516 -5.45 35.63 -0.78
CA LEU A 516 -5.81 34.38 -1.45
C LEU A 516 -5.33 33.16 -0.67
N ASN A 517 -4.11 33.18 -0.12
CA ASN A 517 -3.60 32.08 0.69
C ASN A 517 -4.48 31.83 1.93
N ASP A 518 -4.86 32.88 2.67
CA ASP A 518 -5.76 32.73 3.83
C ASP A 518 -7.13 32.16 3.43
N LEU A 519 -7.68 32.61 2.30
CA LEU A 519 -8.95 32.07 1.77
C LEU A 519 -8.82 30.58 1.42
N LEU A 520 -7.74 30.18 0.76
CA LEU A 520 -7.47 28.78 0.42
C LEU A 520 -7.24 27.92 1.67
N LEU A 521 -6.56 28.45 2.68
CA LEU A 521 -6.35 27.78 3.97
C LEU A 521 -7.66 27.62 4.75
N SER A 522 -8.53 28.64 4.75
CA SER A 522 -9.89 28.58 5.30
C SER A 522 -10.72 27.46 4.65
N LEU A 523 -10.64 27.30 3.32
CA LEU A 523 -11.31 26.17 2.66
C LEU A 523 -10.71 24.80 3.00
N LEU A 524 -9.39 24.72 3.19
CA LEU A 524 -8.73 23.47 3.58
C LEU A 524 -8.96 23.09 5.05
N SER A 525 -9.24 24.05 5.93
CA SER A 525 -9.57 23.77 7.34
C SER A 525 -10.92 23.08 7.48
N GLN A 526 -11.85 23.34 6.55
CA GLN A 526 -13.14 22.68 6.50
C GLN A 526 -13.03 21.15 6.25
N PRO A 527 -14.01 20.35 6.73
CA PRO A 527 -13.97 18.89 6.65
C PRO A 527 -14.22 18.34 5.23
N HIS A 528 -14.62 19.19 4.28
CA HIS A 528 -15.00 18.78 2.93
C HIS A 528 -13.80 18.40 2.05
N ARG A 529 -13.72 17.11 1.70
CA ARG A 529 -12.60 16.56 0.91
C ARG A 529 -12.48 17.14 -0.50
N TYR A 530 -13.60 17.55 -1.10
CA TYR A 530 -13.63 18.05 -2.47
C TYR A 530 -13.01 19.45 -2.63
N HIS A 531 -12.75 20.20 -1.54
CA HIS A 531 -12.00 21.45 -1.62
C HIS A 531 -10.57 21.24 -2.09
N ARG A 532 -9.95 20.13 -1.67
CA ARG A 532 -8.51 19.91 -1.79
C ARG A 532 -7.98 20.02 -3.22
N SER A 533 -8.60 19.33 -4.18
CA SER A 533 -8.12 19.34 -5.58
C SER A 533 -8.25 20.71 -6.22
N VAL A 534 -9.35 21.43 -5.92
CA VAL A 534 -9.60 22.78 -6.44
C VAL A 534 -8.59 23.76 -5.82
N VAL A 535 -8.44 23.73 -4.49
CA VAL A 535 -7.47 24.58 -3.78
C VAL A 535 -6.05 24.31 -4.28
N HIS A 536 -5.65 23.05 -4.44
CA HIS A 536 -4.32 22.72 -4.98
C HIS A 536 -4.12 23.27 -6.40
N TYR A 537 -5.16 23.22 -7.25
CA TYR A 537 -5.08 23.75 -8.61
C TYR A 537 -4.92 25.27 -8.62
N ILE A 538 -5.72 25.98 -7.81
CA ILE A 538 -5.63 27.44 -7.68
C ILE A 538 -4.29 27.83 -7.08
N PHE A 539 -3.89 27.20 -5.98
CA PHE A 539 -2.59 27.44 -5.34
C PHE A 539 -1.44 27.25 -6.33
N ALA A 540 -1.38 26.11 -7.02
CA ALA A 540 -0.34 25.81 -8.02
C ALA A 540 -0.29 26.86 -9.15
N SER A 541 -1.45 27.37 -9.59
CA SER A 541 -1.53 28.39 -10.64
C SER A 541 -0.97 29.74 -10.21
N PHE A 542 -0.95 30.03 -8.90
CA PHE A 542 -0.44 31.28 -8.34
C PHE A 542 0.98 31.19 -7.76
N VAL A 543 1.55 29.98 -7.65
CA VAL A 543 2.95 29.81 -7.21
C VAL A 543 3.95 30.70 -7.98
N PRO A 544 3.85 30.89 -9.31
CA PRO A 544 4.76 31.79 -10.03
C PRO A 544 4.75 33.25 -9.55
N GLN A 545 3.64 33.69 -8.95
CA GLN A 545 3.47 35.07 -8.45
C GLN A 545 3.77 35.20 -6.95
N MET A 546 3.94 34.08 -6.24
CA MET A 546 4.20 34.07 -4.80
C MET A 546 5.63 34.53 -4.49
N LYS A 547 5.75 35.31 -3.42
CA LYS A 547 7.01 35.63 -2.75
C LYS A 547 7.21 34.72 -1.54
N LEU A 548 8.42 34.76 -0.97
CA LEU A 548 8.77 33.99 0.23
C LEU A 548 7.81 34.27 1.40
N GLU A 549 7.45 35.54 1.62
CA GLU A 549 6.51 35.99 2.67
C GLU A 549 5.16 35.25 2.59
N ASN A 550 4.64 35.02 1.38
CA ASN A 550 3.39 34.30 1.17
C ASN A 550 3.48 32.83 1.63
N LEU A 551 4.67 32.22 1.57
CA LEU A 551 4.89 30.87 2.09
C LEU A 551 5.10 30.84 3.60
N LEU A 552 5.77 31.86 4.15
CA LEU A 552 5.96 32.00 5.60
C LEU A 552 4.63 32.12 6.34
N GLN A 553 3.64 32.80 5.77
CA GLN A 553 2.26 32.85 6.25
C GLN A 553 1.65 31.44 6.47
N ILE A 554 1.96 30.48 5.58
CA ILE A 554 1.49 29.09 5.74
C ILE A 554 2.18 28.43 6.94
N PHE A 555 3.46 28.72 7.19
CA PHE A 555 4.16 28.24 8.39
C PHE A 555 3.58 28.82 9.67
N GLU A 556 3.21 30.10 9.67
CA GLU A 556 2.52 30.73 10.81
C GLU A 556 1.24 29.97 11.15
N THR A 557 0.42 29.65 10.14
CA THR A 557 -0.79 28.84 10.33
C THR A 557 -0.49 27.42 10.85
N ILE A 558 0.51 26.72 10.30
CA ILE A 558 0.90 25.38 10.77
C ILE A 558 1.30 25.40 12.24
N ASN A 559 1.98 26.46 12.65
CA ASN A 559 2.52 26.63 13.99
C ASN A 559 1.50 27.15 15.01
N LEU A 560 0.25 27.46 14.64
CA LEU A 560 -0.80 27.73 15.62
C LEU A 560 -1.09 26.52 16.51
N SER A 561 -1.59 26.75 17.72
CA SER A 561 -2.08 25.72 18.64
C SER A 561 -3.35 25.04 18.11
N ASN A 562 -3.73 23.89 18.68
CA ASN A 562 -4.96 23.22 18.25
C ASN A 562 -6.20 24.03 18.61
N GLU A 563 -6.14 24.73 19.74
CA GLU A 563 -7.17 25.63 20.23
C GLU A 563 -7.38 26.80 19.27
N GLU A 564 -6.30 27.44 18.83
CA GLU A 564 -6.37 28.56 17.88
C GLU A 564 -6.86 28.14 16.49
N LEU A 565 -6.51 26.94 16.03
CA LEU A 565 -6.94 26.44 14.72
C LEU A 565 -8.41 26.03 14.67
N MET A 566 -8.96 25.55 15.78
CA MET A 566 -10.28 24.90 15.80
C MET A 566 -11.35 25.69 16.59
N GLN A 567 -11.00 26.80 17.27
CA GLN A 567 -12.01 27.66 17.89
C GLN A 567 -12.78 28.44 16.83
N GLU A 568 -14.07 28.13 16.71
CA GLU A 568 -15.04 29.06 16.12
C GLU A 568 -15.12 30.30 17.03
N LYS A 569 -14.94 31.50 16.46
CA LYS A 569 -15.19 32.76 17.17
C LYS A 569 -16.69 32.86 17.51
N ASP A 570 -17.10 32.29 18.63
CA ASP A 570 -18.20 32.83 19.43
C ASP A 570 -17.63 33.95 20.31
N ALA A 571 -17.27 35.06 19.67
CA ALA A 571 -17.12 36.34 20.33
C ALA A 571 -18.45 37.08 20.13
N SER A 572 -19.42 36.82 21.00
CA SER A 572 -20.36 37.88 21.38
C SER A 572 -19.54 38.89 22.18
N GLU A 573 -19.01 39.89 21.47
CA GLU A 573 -18.72 41.20 22.04
C GLU A 573 -20.00 41.70 22.72
N SER A 574 -20.00 41.76 24.05
CA SER A 574 -20.83 42.71 24.77
C SER A 574 -19.95 43.32 25.85
N ASP A 575 -19.69 44.60 25.63
CA ASP A 575 -18.78 45.48 26.35
C ASP A 575 -19.00 45.48 27.87
N ASP A 576 -17.87 45.63 28.57
CA ASP A 576 -17.80 46.15 29.94
C ASP A 576 -18.37 47.59 29.97
N GLU A 577 -19.46 47.83 30.69
CA GLU A 577 -19.62 49.11 31.41
C GLU A 577 -20.12 48.88 32.84
N ASP A 578 -19.30 49.38 33.77
CA ASP A 578 -19.52 49.48 35.21
C ASP A 578 -20.82 50.22 35.58
N SER A 579 -21.57 49.73 36.56
CA SER A 579 -21.86 50.49 37.80
C SER A 579 -22.74 49.71 38.77
N LYS A 580 -22.36 49.84 40.04
CA LYS A 580 -23.06 49.39 41.25
C LYS A 580 -24.25 50.33 41.52
N ASP A 581 -25.37 49.81 41.98
CA ASP A 581 -25.88 50.09 43.34
C ASP A 581 -27.23 49.40 43.59
N GLU A 582 -27.41 49.01 44.85
CA GLU A 582 -28.51 48.26 45.44
C GLU A 582 -29.76 49.12 45.71
N ASP A 583 -30.88 48.43 45.89
CA ASP A 583 -32.03 48.74 46.73
C ASP A 583 -33.15 49.70 46.24
N ASP A 584 -34.21 49.02 45.77
CA ASP A 584 -35.51 48.88 46.42
C ASP A 584 -36.70 49.85 46.16
N HIS A 585 -37.81 49.15 45.88
CA HIS A 585 -39.23 49.40 46.14
C HIS A 585 -40.15 50.17 45.14
N GLU A 586 -41.04 49.32 44.56
CA GLU A 586 -42.51 49.44 44.39
C GLU A 586 -43.09 50.23 43.19
N ASN A 587 -43.49 49.51 42.13
CA ASN A 587 -44.86 49.06 41.77
C ASN A 587 -45.75 50.19 41.17
N SER A 588 -46.45 50.07 40.03
CA SER A 588 -46.98 48.91 39.31
C SER A 588 -47.58 49.33 37.93
N GLU A 589 -47.82 48.32 37.07
CA GLU A 589 -48.70 48.25 35.87
C GLU A 589 -48.07 48.30 34.45
N GLN A 590 -47.47 47.16 34.09
CA GLN A 590 -47.87 46.21 33.01
C GLN A 590 -48.17 46.73 31.59
N THR A 591 -47.22 46.49 30.67
CA THR A 591 -47.42 46.08 29.26
C THR A 591 -46.14 45.41 28.68
N SER A 592 -46.35 44.41 27.80
CA SER A 592 -45.49 43.81 26.75
C SER A 592 -44.16 43.05 27.03
N GLU A 593 -44.10 41.86 26.40
CA GLU A 593 -42.97 41.22 25.65
C GLU A 593 -41.83 40.53 26.41
N GLU A 594 -41.74 39.19 26.33
CA GLU A 594 -40.95 38.37 25.38
C GLU A 594 -39.45 38.28 25.71
N ASN A 595 -39.02 37.18 26.37
CA ASN A 595 -37.75 36.47 26.09
C ASN A 595 -37.50 35.25 27.01
N GLY A 596 -38.39 34.25 26.97
CA GLY A 596 -38.21 32.96 27.68
C GLY A 596 -37.84 31.78 26.79
N THR A 597 -37.88 31.92 25.46
CA THR A 597 -37.93 30.76 24.55
C THR A 597 -36.58 30.37 23.95
N LEU A 598 -35.57 31.25 23.96
CA LEU A 598 -34.28 30.99 23.29
C LEU A 598 -33.33 30.11 24.12
N SER A 599 -33.34 30.23 25.45
CA SER A 599 -32.47 29.43 26.34
C SER A 599 -32.89 27.96 26.39
N TYR A 600 -34.20 27.67 26.34
CA TYR A 600 -34.71 26.30 26.28
C TYR A 600 -34.44 25.62 24.93
N LEU A 601 -34.50 26.36 23.81
CA LEU A 601 -34.16 25.84 22.49
C LEU A 601 -32.66 25.52 22.37
N LEU A 602 -31.78 26.36 22.93
CA LEU A 602 -30.34 26.12 22.94
C LEU A 602 -29.97 24.90 23.79
N TYR A 603 -30.56 24.76 24.99
CA TYR A 603 -30.37 23.56 25.81
C TYR A 603 -30.87 22.29 25.10
N LYS A 604 -32.02 22.37 24.42
CA LYS A 604 -32.58 21.23 23.66
C LYS A 604 -31.69 20.87 22.46
N LEU A 605 -31.10 21.85 21.77
CA LEU A 605 -30.17 21.63 20.67
C LEU A 605 -28.87 20.97 21.14
N ILE A 606 -28.28 21.45 22.24
CA ILE A 606 -27.07 20.86 22.85
C ILE A 606 -27.34 19.41 23.26
N VAL A 607 -28.47 19.13 23.93
CA VAL A 607 -28.86 17.76 24.31
C VAL A 607 -29.08 16.87 23.09
N MET A 608 -29.65 17.40 22.00
CA MET A 608 -29.90 16.64 20.77
C MET A 608 -28.59 16.30 20.03
N VAL A 609 -27.64 17.23 19.98
CA VAL A 609 -26.31 17.03 19.40
C VAL A 609 -25.50 16.02 20.24
N MET A 610 -25.53 16.13 21.57
CA MET A 610 -24.89 15.15 22.45
C MET A 610 -25.46 13.74 22.27
N SER A 611 -26.78 13.61 22.08
CA SER A 611 -27.43 12.31 21.83
C SER A 611 -27.02 11.71 20.48
N GLN A 612 -26.81 12.52 19.44
CA GLN A 612 -26.31 12.04 18.14
C GLN A 612 -24.84 11.60 18.21
N ILE A 613 -23.98 12.32 18.94
CA ILE A 613 -22.57 11.94 19.14
C ILE A 613 -22.48 10.60 19.90
N ILE A 614 -23.35 10.38 20.90
CA ILE A 614 -23.43 9.11 21.63
C ILE A 614 -23.93 7.97 20.72
N LYS A 615 -24.89 8.22 19.82
CA LYS A 615 -25.34 7.24 18.82
C LYS A 615 -24.26 6.88 17.80
N MET A 616 -23.49 7.86 17.32
CA MET A 616 -22.35 7.61 16.41
C MET A 616 -21.24 6.80 17.06
N LYS A 617 -20.94 7.05 18.36
CA LYS A 617 -20.00 6.21 19.12
C LYS A 617 -20.49 4.77 19.33
N ARG A 618 -21.80 4.55 19.48
CA ARG A 618 -22.38 3.20 19.61
C ARG A 618 -22.45 2.39 18.30
N MET A 619 -22.42 3.03 17.12
CA MET A 619 -22.45 2.33 15.84
C MET A 619 -21.08 1.86 15.33
N ASN A 620 -19.97 2.37 15.89
CA ASN A 620 -18.61 2.02 15.46
C ASN A 620 -17.94 0.86 16.23
N LEU A 621 -18.71 0.13 17.05
CA LEU A 621 -18.22 -0.96 17.92
C LEU A 621 -18.65 -2.37 17.49
N ASN A 622 -19.15 -2.55 16.26
CA ASN A 622 -19.65 -3.84 15.77
C ASN A 622 -18.99 -4.32 14.46
N LEU A 623 -17.66 -4.27 14.36
CA LEU A 623 -16.91 -4.97 13.31
C LEU A 623 -15.65 -5.65 13.86
N LYS A 624 -15.78 -6.98 14.00
CA LYS A 624 -14.76 -8.05 14.11
C LYS A 624 -14.11 -8.33 15.47
N LYS A 625 -14.74 -9.26 16.20
CA LYS A 625 -14.08 -10.23 17.09
C LYS A 625 -13.50 -11.38 16.26
N THR A 626 -12.20 -11.68 16.41
CA THR A 626 -11.68 -13.06 16.58
C THR A 626 -10.22 -13.01 17.06
N ASP A 627 -10.01 -13.50 18.29
CA ASP A 627 -8.85 -14.17 18.91
C ASP A 627 -7.46 -13.49 18.91
N GLU A 628 -6.68 -13.45 19.99
CA GLU A 628 -6.69 -14.04 21.33
C GLU A 628 -5.58 -13.35 22.16
N SER A 629 -5.58 -13.58 23.48
CA SER A 629 -4.55 -13.30 24.52
C SER A 629 -4.63 -11.98 25.32
N GLU A 630 -5.36 -12.09 26.45
CA GLU A 630 -4.99 -11.71 27.82
C GLU A 630 -4.40 -10.32 28.09
N PHE A 631 -5.23 -9.40 28.61
CA PHE A 631 -4.87 -8.59 29.79
C PHE A 631 -6.14 -8.29 30.61
N GLU A 632 -6.00 -8.53 31.91
CA GLU A 632 -7.00 -8.53 32.97
C GLU A 632 -7.52 -7.12 33.34
N ASP A 633 -8.81 -7.11 33.64
CA ASP A 633 -9.55 -6.39 34.70
C ASP A 633 -9.47 -4.86 34.86
N GLU A 634 -10.68 -4.29 34.75
CA GLU A 634 -11.09 -2.98 35.26
C GLU A 634 -10.90 -2.91 36.78
N GLU A 635 -10.09 -1.97 37.25
CA GLU A 635 -10.16 -1.46 38.62
C GLU A 635 -10.51 0.03 38.62
N GLY A 636 -11.25 0.40 39.66
CA GLY A 636 -12.11 1.57 39.71
C GLY A 636 -11.37 2.89 39.69
N ASN A 637 -12.16 3.96 39.52
CA ASN A 637 -11.73 5.35 39.67
C ASN A 637 -11.06 5.56 41.04
N GLU A 638 -9.75 5.35 41.12
CA GLU A 638 -8.92 5.81 42.22
C GLU A 638 -8.81 7.34 42.15
N VAL A 639 -9.03 7.95 43.31
CA VAL A 639 -8.91 9.39 43.51
C VAL A 639 -7.47 9.79 43.22
N ASP A 640 -7.24 10.69 42.27
CA ASP A 640 -5.92 11.23 41.92
C ASP A 640 -5.22 11.80 43.18
N GLU A 641 -4.32 11.00 43.77
CA GLU A 641 -3.56 11.35 44.96
C GLU A 641 -2.71 12.62 44.74
N GLU A 642 -2.30 12.90 43.50
CA GLU A 642 -1.56 14.11 43.15
C GLU A 642 -2.44 15.35 43.27
N PHE A 643 -3.72 15.24 42.91
CA PHE A 643 -4.72 16.31 43.10
C PHE A 643 -5.04 16.52 44.58
N VAL A 644 -5.22 15.44 45.36
CA VAL A 644 -5.45 15.52 46.81
C VAL A 644 -4.25 16.14 47.51
N ASN A 645 -3.02 15.77 47.15
CA ASN A 645 -1.81 16.35 47.73
C ASN A 645 -1.63 17.83 47.35
N LYS A 646 -1.98 18.23 46.12
CA LYS A 646 -2.00 19.65 45.73
C LYS A 646 -3.06 20.44 46.50
N LEU A 647 -4.23 19.85 46.76
CA LEU A 647 -5.28 20.45 47.59
C LEU A 647 -4.84 20.56 49.05
N LYS A 648 -4.23 19.52 49.63
CA LYS A 648 -3.64 19.55 50.97
C LYS A 648 -2.54 20.62 51.08
N THR A 649 -1.71 20.74 50.05
CA THR A 649 -0.66 21.78 50.00
C THR A 649 -1.27 23.18 49.90
N ALA A 650 -2.33 23.36 49.09
CA ALA A 650 -3.03 24.64 48.95
C ALA A 650 -3.81 25.04 50.22
N LEU A 651 -4.37 24.06 50.94
CA LEU A 651 -5.11 24.24 52.19
C LEU A 651 -4.19 24.40 53.42
N GLY A 652 -2.91 24.04 53.31
CA GLY A 652 -1.91 24.25 54.36
C GLY A 652 -2.34 23.71 55.73
N SER A 653 -2.27 24.56 56.76
CA SER A 653 -2.66 24.22 58.14
C SER A 653 -4.18 24.02 58.33
N ALA A 654 -5.00 24.34 57.33
CA ALA A 654 -6.45 24.13 57.36
C ALA A 654 -6.87 22.76 56.78
N ALA A 655 -5.95 21.99 56.19
CA ALA A 655 -6.24 20.63 55.76
C ALA A 655 -6.37 19.69 56.97
N ALA A 656 -7.51 19.00 57.11
CA ALA A 656 -7.73 18.02 58.18
C ALA A 656 -6.63 16.94 58.15
N ARG A 657 -5.92 16.76 59.28
CA ARG A 657 -4.96 15.68 59.47
C ARG A 657 -5.74 14.36 59.61
N SER A 658 -5.46 13.40 58.74
CA SER A 658 -6.03 12.05 58.82
C SER A 658 -5.33 11.26 59.93
N ASP A 659 -6.13 10.91 60.94
CA ASP A 659 -6.02 9.83 61.93
C ASP A 659 -4.63 9.46 62.48
N ASP A 660 -4.30 10.00 63.67
CA ASP A 660 -3.91 9.18 64.81
C ASP A 660 -4.13 9.94 66.14
N ASP A 661 -4.52 9.21 67.17
CA ASP A 661 -5.13 9.65 68.43
C ASP A 661 -4.32 10.63 69.30
N SER A 662 -5.07 11.41 70.08
CA SER A 662 -4.78 12.10 71.36
C SER A 662 -4.68 13.64 71.37
N ASP A 663 -5.47 14.19 72.31
CA ASP A 663 -5.56 15.57 72.82
C ASP A 663 -6.50 16.54 72.09
N ARG A 664 -7.76 16.51 72.57
CA ARG A 664 -8.64 17.69 72.66
C ARG A 664 -7.98 18.70 73.61
N ASP A 665 -7.56 19.84 73.08
CA ASP A 665 -8.04 21.16 73.51
C ASP A 665 -7.27 22.29 72.80
N SER A 666 -8.00 23.36 72.47
CA SER A 666 -7.49 24.69 72.09
C SER A 666 -6.84 24.88 70.70
N LEU A 667 -7.65 25.15 69.67
CA LEU A 667 -7.36 26.20 68.67
C LEU A 667 -8.64 26.92 68.23
N SER A 668 -9.24 27.67 69.17
CA SER A 668 -10.07 28.83 68.83
C SER A 668 -9.14 30.00 68.49
N SER A 669 -8.72 30.10 67.24
CA SER A 669 -8.15 31.33 66.70
C SER A 669 -8.65 31.51 65.29
N GLY A 670 -9.46 32.55 65.08
CA GLY A 670 -10.01 32.90 63.78
C GLY A 670 -8.92 32.93 62.72
N VAL A 671 -9.15 32.20 61.64
CA VAL A 671 -8.39 32.36 60.40
C VAL A 671 -8.57 33.83 60.00
N SER A 672 -7.51 34.64 60.07
CA SER A 672 -7.58 36.05 59.67
C SER A 672 -8.02 36.16 58.21
N ASP A 673 -8.79 37.19 57.85
CA ASP A 673 -9.26 37.42 56.47
C ASP A 673 -8.13 37.29 55.42
N GLU A 674 -6.92 37.76 55.74
CA GLU A 674 -5.73 37.60 54.88
C GLU A 674 -5.36 36.13 54.58
N THR A 675 -5.56 35.24 55.55
CA THR A 675 -5.36 33.79 55.39
C THR A 675 -6.51 33.16 54.62
N MET A 676 -7.74 33.69 54.76
CA MET A 676 -8.89 33.26 53.97
C MET A 676 -8.74 33.63 52.48
N PHE A 677 -8.28 34.85 52.17
CA PHE A 677 -8.00 35.27 50.79
C PHE A 677 -6.87 34.45 50.15
N ARG A 678 -5.80 34.14 50.90
CA ARG A 678 -4.71 33.28 50.40
C ARG A 678 -5.15 31.83 50.15
N LEU A 679 -6.07 31.30 50.96
CA LEU A 679 -6.66 29.98 50.77
C LEU A 679 -7.55 29.94 49.51
N ASP A 680 -8.35 30.99 49.28
CA ASP A 680 -9.16 31.13 48.07
C ASP A 680 -8.32 31.32 46.81
N GLU A 681 -7.22 32.07 46.86
CA GLU A 681 -6.32 32.23 45.71
C GLU A 681 -5.61 30.90 45.36
N GLY A 682 -5.18 30.15 46.38
CA GLY A 682 -4.58 28.81 46.22
C GLY A 682 -5.56 27.78 45.67
N LEU A 683 -6.79 27.74 46.20
CA LEU A 683 -7.87 26.89 45.70
C LEU A 683 -8.28 27.29 44.27
N ALA A 684 -8.46 28.58 44.00
CA ALA A 684 -8.76 29.10 42.67
C ALA A 684 -7.64 28.81 41.66
N ALA A 685 -6.36 28.81 42.07
CA ALA A 685 -5.25 28.40 41.20
C ALA A 685 -5.31 26.91 40.85
N VAL A 686 -5.62 26.04 41.83
CA VAL A 686 -5.81 24.60 41.62
C VAL A 686 -7.02 24.32 40.73
N PHE A 687 -8.15 25.00 40.95
CA PHE A 687 -9.35 24.89 40.12
C PHE A 687 -9.18 25.52 38.72
N ARG A 688 -8.46 26.63 38.57
CA ARG A 688 -8.10 27.22 37.26
C ARG A 688 -7.21 26.28 36.44
N LYS A 689 -6.28 25.56 37.08
CA LYS A 689 -5.46 24.55 36.42
C LYS A 689 -6.29 23.33 35.97
N ARG A 690 -7.32 22.95 36.74
CA ARG A 690 -8.30 21.91 36.36
C ARG A 690 -9.27 22.38 35.25
N MET A 691 -9.70 23.64 35.26
CA MET A 691 -10.49 24.23 34.16
C MET A 691 -9.68 24.35 32.86
N LYS A 692 -8.38 24.66 32.93
CA LYS A 692 -7.48 24.58 31.75
C LYS A 692 -7.38 23.15 31.22
N ASN A 693 -7.39 22.14 32.09
CA ASN A 693 -7.44 20.74 31.69
C ASN A 693 -8.82 20.28 31.20
N SER A 694 -9.92 20.96 31.58
CA SER A 694 -11.28 20.69 31.08
C SER A 694 -11.58 21.35 29.72
N ARG A 695 -10.66 22.17 29.19
CA ARG A 695 -10.69 22.72 27.82
C ARG A 695 -9.83 21.91 26.83
N SER A 696 -9.48 20.65 27.14
CA SER A 696 -8.82 19.81 26.15
C SER A 696 -9.76 19.60 24.96
N LEU A 697 -9.32 19.95 23.74
CA LEU A 697 -10.10 19.66 22.53
C LEU A 697 -10.44 18.18 22.48
N SER A 698 -11.63 17.88 21.94
CA SER A 698 -11.99 16.49 21.66
C SER A 698 -10.96 15.85 20.73
N ALA A 699 -10.71 14.55 20.90
CA ALA A 699 -9.78 13.81 20.04
C ALA A 699 -10.09 13.99 18.54
N PHE A 700 -11.38 14.14 18.19
CA PHE A 700 -11.83 14.44 16.83
C PHE A 700 -11.34 15.81 16.32
N LEU A 701 -11.41 16.87 17.13
CA LEU A 701 -10.92 18.19 16.73
C LEU A 701 -9.39 18.25 16.66
N VAL A 702 -8.70 17.51 17.55
CA VAL A 702 -7.23 17.34 17.45
C VAL A 702 -6.87 16.64 16.13
N GLU A 703 -7.61 15.59 15.76
CA GLU A 703 -7.41 14.92 14.48
C GLU A 703 -7.69 15.84 13.29
N GLN A 704 -8.75 16.67 13.34
CA GLN A 704 -9.00 17.68 12.30
C GLN A 704 -7.87 18.70 12.19
N ALA A 705 -7.34 19.20 13.31
CA ALA A 705 -6.19 20.09 13.31
C ALA A 705 -4.94 19.44 12.70
N GLN A 706 -4.68 18.17 13.01
CA GLN A 706 -3.59 17.41 12.40
C GLN A 706 -3.79 17.22 10.89
N GLN A 707 -5.01 16.87 10.46
CA GLN A 707 -5.34 16.73 9.04
C GLN A 707 -5.21 18.06 8.30
N PHE A 708 -5.61 19.17 8.92
CA PHE A 708 -5.44 20.51 8.34
C PHE A 708 -3.96 20.88 8.16
N ARG A 709 -3.11 20.67 9.18
CA ARG A 709 -1.66 20.88 9.05
C ARG A 709 -1.07 20.01 7.94
N ALA A 710 -1.52 18.75 7.83
CA ALA A 710 -1.08 17.86 6.76
C ALA A 710 -1.45 18.41 5.36
N LYS A 711 -2.64 19.01 5.19
CA LYS A 711 -3.05 19.71 3.95
C LYS A 711 -2.19 20.96 3.69
N CYS A 712 -1.83 21.72 4.72
CA CYS A 712 -0.92 22.87 4.58
C CYS A 712 0.47 22.44 4.06
N PHE A 713 1.00 21.33 4.56
CA PHE A 713 2.25 20.76 4.02
C PHE A 713 2.12 20.28 2.57
N ASP A 714 0.93 19.89 2.11
CA ASP A 714 0.73 19.54 0.72
C ASP A 714 0.83 20.80 -0.18
N LEU A 715 0.37 21.97 0.29
CA LEU A 715 0.60 23.25 -0.40
C LEU A 715 2.09 23.60 -0.43
N LEU A 716 2.80 23.46 0.70
CA LEU A 716 4.25 23.68 0.74
C LEU A 716 5.01 22.70 -0.16
N LEU A 717 4.53 21.46 -0.29
CA LEU A 717 5.09 20.49 -1.23
C LEU A 717 4.87 20.91 -2.69
N ILE A 718 3.69 21.45 -3.03
CA ILE A 718 3.42 22.03 -4.35
C ILE A 718 4.39 23.19 -4.61
N ALA A 719 4.51 24.12 -3.65
CA ALA A 719 5.40 25.27 -3.73
C ALA A 719 6.87 24.86 -3.98
N VAL A 720 7.44 24.02 -3.09
CA VAL A 720 8.83 23.51 -3.22
C VAL A 720 9.05 22.76 -4.53
N SER A 721 8.04 22.07 -5.04
CA SER A 721 8.17 21.28 -6.28
C SER A 721 7.97 22.11 -7.55
N HIS A 722 7.45 23.33 -7.45
CA HIS A 722 7.23 24.22 -8.59
C HIS A 722 8.57 24.76 -9.12
N GLN A 723 8.69 24.94 -10.44
CA GLN A 723 9.93 25.41 -11.06
C GLN A 723 9.98 26.94 -11.22
N GLU A 724 8.82 27.58 -11.28
CA GLU A 724 8.69 29.00 -11.65
C GLU A 724 8.41 29.94 -10.46
N GLY A 725 8.56 29.48 -9.22
CA GLY A 725 8.33 30.34 -8.05
C GLY A 725 9.30 31.51 -7.99
N ALA A 726 8.85 32.70 -7.58
CA ALA A 726 9.70 33.89 -7.44
C ALA A 726 10.56 33.89 -6.15
N TYR A 727 10.60 32.77 -5.42
CA TYR A 727 11.38 32.52 -4.21
C TYR A 727 12.33 31.34 -4.44
N LYS A 728 13.39 31.23 -3.65
CA LYS A 728 14.22 30.03 -3.62
C LYS A 728 13.68 29.08 -2.56
N ALA A 729 13.40 27.83 -2.93
CA ALA A 729 12.91 26.81 -2.00
C ALA A 729 13.92 26.54 -0.86
N VAL A 730 15.22 26.78 -1.09
CA VAL A 730 16.25 26.68 -0.04
C VAL A 730 16.07 27.70 1.09
N ASP A 731 15.37 28.81 0.86
CA ASP A 731 15.06 29.79 1.91
C ASP A 731 14.02 29.25 2.92
N LEU A 732 13.35 28.14 2.61
CA LEU A 732 12.42 27.45 3.51
C LEU A 732 13.12 26.49 4.48
N ILE A 733 14.44 26.30 4.38
CA ILE A 733 15.20 25.39 5.25
C ILE A 733 15.04 25.77 6.73
N LEU A 734 15.22 27.04 7.08
CA LEU A 734 15.11 27.50 8.46
C LEU A 734 13.65 27.44 8.97
N PRO A 735 12.64 27.96 8.23
CA PRO A 735 11.24 27.77 8.62
C PRO A 735 10.85 26.31 8.85
N LEU A 736 11.34 25.38 8.03
CA LEU A 736 11.08 23.94 8.22
C LEU A 736 11.76 23.37 9.47
N ILE A 737 12.97 23.82 9.78
CA ILE A 737 13.70 23.44 10.99
C ILE A 737 12.97 23.95 12.24
N GLU A 738 12.56 25.22 12.24
CA GLU A 738 11.81 25.82 13.35
C GLU A 738 10.47 25.13 13.54
N CYS A 739 9.74 24.86 12.44
CA CYS A 739 8.49 24.11 12.47
C CYS A 739 8.69 22.69 13.05
N ALA A 740 9.75 21.99 12.63
CA ALA A 740 10.09 20.67 13.17
C ALA A 740 10.45 20.72 14.66
N GLN A 741 11.22 21.72 15.10
CA GLN A 741 11.55 21.91 16.51
C GLN A 741 10.30 22.19 17.35
N GLN A 742 9.44 23.10 16.89
CA GLN A 742 8.17 23.39 17.57
C GLN A 742 7.25 22.17 17.64
N ALA A 743 7.21 21.36 16.58
CA ALA A 743 6.44 20.12 16.56
C ALA A 743 6.93 19.10 17.61
N LEU A 744 8.24 19.01 17.88
CA LEU A 744 8.79 18.13 18.93
C LEU A 744 8.36 18.54 20.35
N HIS A 745 7.95 19.79 20.55
CA HIS A 745 7.46 20.27 21.84
C HIS A 745 5.97 19.99 22.07
N ARG A 746 5.23 19.55 21.04
CA ARG A 746 3.79 19.25 21.10
C ARG A 746 3.56 17.74 21.25
N LYS A 747 2.59 17.35 22.08
CA LYS A 747 2.25 15.92 22.30
C LYS A 747 1.75 15.22 21.03
N ASP A 748 1.12 15.97 20.14
CA ASP A 748 0.48 15.52 18.90
C ASP A 748 1.27 15.93 17.64
N GLY A 749 2.50 16.43 17.82
CA GLY A 749 3.32 17.01 16.75
C GLY A 749 4.08 16.01 15.88
N GLU A 750 3.95 14.70 16.12
CA GLU A 750 4.72 13.67 15.39
C GLU A 750 4.49 13.75 13.86
N LEU A 751 3.23 13.92 13.42
CA LEU A 751 2.90 14.03 12.00
C LEU A 751 3.52 15.29 11.37
N THR A 752 3.43 16.43 12.06
CA THR A 752 4.03 17.71 11.66
C THR A 752 5.55 17.58 11.55
N PHE A 753 6.20 16.97 12.55
CA PHE A 753 7.64 16.71 12.54
C PHE A 753 8.05 15.86 11.34
N LYS A 754 7.32 14.77 11.05
CA LYS A 754 7.58 13.92 9.88
C LYS A 754 7.37 14.68 8.56
N LYS A 755 6.31 15.47 8.43
CA LYS A 755 6.04 16.26 7.21
C LYS A 755 7.10 17.34 6.98
N ALA A 756 7.49 18.08 8.01
CA ALA A 756 8.52 19.12 7.93
C ALA A 756 9.89 18.53 7.56
N THR A 757 10.30 17.44 8.22
CA THR A 757 11.58 16.79 7.95
C THR A 757 11.63 16.14 6.57
N ASN A 758 10.54 15.50 6.12
CA ASN A 758 10.45 14.97 4.75
C ASN A 758 10.57 16.08 3.69
N LEU A 759 9.93 17.24 3.90
CA LEU A 759 10.02 18.35 2.96
C LEU A 759 11.43 18.95 2.93
N LEU A 760 12.08 19.04 4.09
CA LEU A 760 13.48 19.45 4.20
C LEU A 760 14.42 18.49 3.43
N GLU A 761 14.21 17.18 3.54
CA GLU A 761 14.96 16.18 2.76
C GLU A 761 14.73 16.32 1.25
N ILE A 762 13.51 16.64 0.82
CA ILE A 762 13.19 16.93 -0.59
C ILE A 762 14.01 18.13 -1.10
N ILE A 763 14.07 19.22 -0.32
CA ILE A 763 14.87 20.41 -0.66
C ILE A 763 16.36 20.04 -0.77
N ILE A 764 16.91 19.38 0.25
CA ILE A 764 18.33 18.95 0.27
C ILE A 764 18.68 18.10 -0.96
N LYS A 765 17.75 17.23 -1.39
CA LYS A 765 17.98 16.31 -2.51
C LYS A 765 17.87 16.97 -3.89
N HIS A 766 16.98 17.96 -4.05
CA HIS A 766 16.58 18.44 -5.37
C HIS A 766 16.90 19.91 -5.65
N LYS A 767 17.21 20.72 -4.63
CA LYS A 767 17.32 22.18 -4.77
C LYS A 767 18.74 22.73 -4.60
N LYS A 768 19.76 21.89 -4.79
CA LYS A 768 21.17 22.32 -4.73
C LYS A 768 21.48 23.47 -5.70
N ASN A 769 20.84 23.48 -6.86
CA ASN A 769 21.02 24.49 -7.92
C ASN A 769 20.56 25.90 -7.52
N GLU A 770 19.78 26.06 -6.45
CA GLU A 770 19.31 27.36 -5.97
C GLU A 770 20.30 28.01 -4.97
N LEU A 771 21.31 27.27 -4.52
CA LEU A 771 22.36 27.77 -3.63
C LEU A 771 23.50 28.45 -4.41
N ASP A 772 23.90 29.62 -3.91
CA ASP A 772 25.19 30.23 -4.22
C ASP A 772 26.01 30.40 -2.93
N GLU A 773 27.31 30.73 -3.06
CA GLU A 773 28.23 30.81 -1.93
C GLU A 773 27.74 31.75 -0.82
N LYS A 774 27.27 32.94 -1.20
CA LYS A 774 26.83 33.96 -0.24
C LYS A 774 25.59 33.49 0.52
N HIS A 775 24.62 32.90 -0.18
CA HIS A 775 23.40 32.37 0.44
C HIS A 775 23.71 31.15 1.33
N ALA A 776 24.58 30.24 0.88
CA ALA A 776 24.93 29.06 1.66
C ALA A 776 25.66 29.40 2.97
N ILE A 777 26.59 30.37 2.95
CA ILE A 777 27.29 30.83 4.15
C ILE A 777 26.31 31.51 5.11
N LYS A 778 25.41 32.37 4.60
CA LYS A 778 24.39 33.04 5.41
C LYS A 778 23.48 32.03 6.11
N LEU A 779 22.94 31.05 5.37
CA LEU A 779 22.07 30.02 5.94
C LEU A 779 22.81 29.16 6.97
N LEU A 780 24.11 28.92 6.80
CA LEU A 780 24.90 28.17 7.78
C LEU A 780 25.06 28.94 9.10
N ASP A 781 25.26 30.26 9.03
CA ASP A 781 25.31 31.12 10.22
C ASP A 781 23.98 31.13 10.98
N GLU A 782 22.88 31.31 10.26
CA GLU A 782 21.54 31.30 10.83
C GLU A 782 21.18 29.92 11.40
N LEU A 783 21.56 28.83 10.73
CA LEU A 783 21.37 27.45 11.20
C LEU A 783 21.99 27.24 12.59
N ILE A 784 23.20 27.75 12.82
CA ILE A 784 23.91 27.57 14.09
C ILE A 784 23.20 28.34 15.21
N LEU A 785 22.76 29.58 14.92
CA LEU A 785 22.06 30.42 15.88
C LEU A 785 20.73 29.76 16.30
N THR A 786 19.95 29.27 15.35
CA THR A 786 18.61 28.71 15.61
C THR A 786 18.64 27.34 16.29
N THR A 787 19.72 26.56 16.17
CA THR A 787 19.71 25.14 16.56
C THR A 787 20.53 24.77 17.79
N SER A 788 21.20 25.74 18.43
CA SER A 788 22.11 25.53 19.57
C SER A 788 21.53 24.69 20.73
N GLN A 789 20.22 24.72 20.97
CA GLN A 789 19.55 23.99 22.05
C GLN A 789 18.91 22.65 21.63
N THR A 790 19.15 22.17 20.41
CA THR A 790 18.50 20.96 19.90
C THR A 790 19.05 19.70 20.56
N VAL A 791 18.20 18.98 21.31
CA VAL A 791 18.60 17.73 22.00
C VAL A 791 18.21 16.48 21.20
N ASN A 792 17.12 16.50 20.44
CA ASN A 792 16.59 15.33 19.75
C ASN A 792 17.61 14.74 18.74
N PRO A 793 17.99 13.46 18.85
CA PRO A 793 19.07 12.88 18.04
C PRO A 793 18.73 12.78 16.55
N VAL A 794 17.46 12.53 16.20
CA VAL A 794 17.01 12.50 14.79
C VAL A 794 17.14 13.89 14.18
N MET A 795 16.68 14.91 14.90
CA MET A 795 16.81 16.30 14.45
C MET A 795 18.27 16.70 14.28
N ARG A 796 19.15 16.37 15.25
CA ARG A 796 20.60 16.67 15.14
C ARG A 796 21.25 16.04 13.91
N ASN A 797 20.88 14.81 13.56
CA ASN A 797 21.36 14.17 12.33
C ASN A 797 20.87 14.89 11.07
N ILE A 798 19.60 15.32 11.03
CA ILE A 798 19.05 16.12 9.92
C ILE A 798 19.80 17.45 9.80
N LEU A 799 20.09 18.12 10.91
CA LEU A 799 20.88 19.36 10.91
C LEU A 799 22.30 19.15 10.35
N GLY A 800 22.95 18.03 10.67
CA GLY A 800 24.22 17.65 10.03
C GLY A 800 24.09 17.44 8.51
N ASN A 801 22.98 16.86 8.05
CA ASN A 801 22.68 16.74 6.62
C ASN A 801 22.46 18.09 5.95
N VAL A 802 21.76 19.03 6.61
CA VAL A 802 21.58 20.41 6.14
C VAL A 802 22.94 21.11 6.03
N ALA A 803 23.79 21.04 7.06
CA ALA A 803 25.11 21.65 7.04
C ALA A 803 25.97 21.13 5.87
N SER A 804 25.92 19.81 5.64
CA SER A 804 26.59 19.19 4.50
C SER A 804 26.00 19.60 3.14
N PHE A 805 24.68 19.80 3.06
CA PHE A 805 24.02 20.31 1.86
C PHE A 805 24.46 21.74 1.54
N LEU A 806 24.49 22.62 2.53
CA LEU A 806 24.97 24.01 2.38
C LEU A 806 26.44 24.04 1.92
N PHE A 807 27.30 23.21 2.54
CA PHE A 807 28.68 23.04 2.07
C PHE A 807 28.74 22.57 0.62
N SER A 808 27.87 21.61 0.25
CA SER A 808 27.83 21.06 -1.11
C SER A 808 27.55 22.13 -2.16
N GLY A 809 26.77 23.17 -1.83
CA GLY A 809 26.48 24.28 -2.73
C GLY A 809 27.71 25.08 -3.15
N CYS A 810 28.78 25.02 -2.35
CA CYS A 810 30.07 25.66 -2.61
C CYS A 810 31.16 24.68 -3.07
N TYR A 811 30.81 23.40 -3.26
CA TYR A 811 31.75 22.33 -3.59
C TYR A 811 31.66 21.95 -5.08
N ASP A 812 32.80 22.01 -5.76
CA ASP A 812 32.97 21.49 -7.11
C ASP A 812 33.45 20.03 -7.06
N ALA A 813 32.60 19.13 -7.54
CA ALA A 813 32.89 17.70 -7.54
C ALA A 813 33.95 17.28 -8.58
N LYS A 814 34.21 18.09 -9.61
CA LYS A 814 35.25 17.81 -10.61
C LYS A 814 36.64 18.15 -10.07
N GLU A 815 36.76 19.32 -9.46
CA GLU A 815 38.01 19.81 -8.88
C GLU A 815 38.26 19.27 -7.45
N ASN A 816 37.27 18.61 -6.86
CA ASN A 816 37.26 18.21 -5.44
C ASN A 816 37.61 19.36 -4.48
N ALA A 817 37.24 20.59 -4.86
CA ALA A 817 37.55 21.82 -4.15
C ALA A 817 36.26 22.51 -3.68
N VAL A 818 36.37 23.24 -2.57
CA VAL A 818 35.31 24.12 -2.07
C VAL A 818 35.79 25.56 -2.21
N THR A 819 34.86 26.51 -2.39
CA THR A 819 35.21 27.93 -2.46
C THR A 819 35.96 28.40 -1.20
N GLU A 820 36.85 29.39 -1.38
CA GLU A 820 37.75 29.85 -0.32
C GLU A 820 36.98 30.41 0.89
N ASN A 821 35.86 31.12 0.70
CA ASN A 821 35.11 31.67 1.83
C ASN A 821 34.40 30.58 2.61
N MET A 822 33.80 29.59 1.92
CA MET A 822 33.18 28.45 2.61
C MET A 822 34.23 27.60 3.34
N HIS A 823 35.40 27.37 2.74
CA HIS A 823 36.53 26.71 3.42
C HIS A 823 36.89 27.47 4.70
N LYS A 824 37.20 28.76 4.60
CA LYS A 824 37.52 29.61 5.76
C LYS A 824 36.43 29.56 6.81
N LYS A 825 35.16 29.61 6.40
CA LYS A 825 34.01 29.59 7.30
C LYS A 825 33.92 28.30 8.10
N VAL A 826 33.97 27.14 7.44
CA VAL A 826 33.89 25.84 8.12
C VAL A 826 35.09 25.63 9.04
N VAL A 827 36.28 26.09 8.65
CA VAL A 827 37.49 26.02 9.48
C VAL A 827 37.41 26.93 10.70
N GLU A 828 36.89 28.14 10.55
CA GLU A 828 36.63 29.05 11.68
C GLU A 828 35.63 28.43 12.66
N LEU A 829 34.55 27.85 12.13
CA LEU A 829 33.53 27.17 12.92
C LEU A 829 34.07 25.94 13.65
N LEU A 830 34.93 25.14 13.02
CA LEU A 830 35.65 24.05 13.68
C LEU A 830 36.51 24.59 14.84
N GLY A 831 37.28 25.65 14.59
CA GLY A 831 38.10 26.28 15.62
C GLY A 831 37.28 26.83 16.80
N LYS A 832 36.15 27.48 16.51
CA LYS A 832 35.20 27.92 17.55
C LYS A 832 34.65 26.74 18.32
N TYR A 833 34.17 25.70 17.63
CA TYR A 833 33.62 24.51 18.29
C TYR A 833 34.65 23.82 19.17
N MET A 834 35.89 23.67 18.75
CA MET A 834 36.93 23.00 19.56
C MET A 834 37.31 23.80 20.81
N ASN A 835 37.25 25.13 20.74
CA ASN A 835 37.54 26.02 21.87
C ASN A 835 36.29 26.44 22.68
N ASP A 836 35.10 26.05 22.23
CA ASP A 836 33.85 26.43 22.87
C ASP A 836 33.65 25.62 24.16
N ASN A 837 33.46 26.33 25.27
CA ASN A 837 33.14 25.73 26.56
C ASN A 837 31.62 25.68 26.84
N LYS A 838 30.82 26.39 26.05
CA LYS A 838 29.39 26.62 26.27
C LYS A 838 28.45 25.71 25.47
N ASN A 839 28.97 24.82 24.60
CA ASN A 839 28.17 23.93 23.74
C ASN A 839 27.18 24.67 22.83
N GLN A 840 27.55 25.85 22.35
CA GLN A 840 26.69 26.68 21.50
C GLN A 840 26.55 26.12 20.08
N ILE A 841 27.50 25.28 19.65
CA ILE A 841 27.51 24.71 18.31
C ILE A 841 27.36 23.18 18.38
N LEU A 842 26.38 22.64 17.67
CA LEU A 842 26.17 21.20 17.56
C LEU A 842 27.30 20.53 16.77
N ASN A 843 27.81 19.41 17.28
CA ASN A 843 28.91 18.69 16.62
C ASN A 843 28.50 18.13 15.26
N GLU A 844 27.24 17.72 15.06
CA GLU A 844 26.78 17.20 13.77
C GLU A 844 26.90 18.24 12.64
N ILE A 845 26.62 19.52 12.92
CA ILE A 845 26.75 20.62 11.96
C ILE A 845 28.22 20.82 11.57
N ILE A 846 29.13 20.73 12.53
CA ILE A 846 30.57 20.97 12.31
C ILE A 846 31.24 19.78 11.63
N THR A 847 30.96 18.56 12.08
CA THR A 847 31.67 17.37 11.64
C THR A 847 31.21 16.87 10.28
N ALA A 848 29.94 17.10 9.90
CA ALA A 848 29.37 16.58 8.67
C ALA A 848 30.11 17.01 7.38
N PRO A 849 30.52 18.29 7.18
CA PRO A 849 31.35 18.67 6.04
C PRO A 849 32.68 17.90 5.95
N PHE A 850 33.42 17.77 7.07
CA PHE A 850 34.70 17.04 7.10
C PHE A 850 34.53 15.54 6.82
N ILE A 851 33.42 14.95 7.26
CA ILE A 851 33.14 13.52 7.04
C ILE A 851 32.75 13.25 5.59
N LYS A 852 31.91 14.10 4.98
CA LYS A 852 31.40 13.89 3.62
C LYS A 852 32.32 14.41 2.51
N TYR A 853 33.11 15.46 2.76
CA TYR A 853 33.98 16.09 1.76
C TYR A 853 35.46 16.14 2.20
N PRO A 854 36.09 14.99 2.51
CA PRO A 854 37.46 14.97 3.03
C PRO A 854 38.51 15.45 2.00
N HIS A 855 38.23 15.38 0.69
CA HIS A 855 39.14 15.90 -0.35
C HIS A 855 39.34 17.41 -0.22
N ALA A 856 38.24 18.18 -0.14
CA ALA A 856 38.30 19.65 -0.06
C ALA A 856 38.89 20.19 1.25
N LEU A 857 39.00 19.35 2.28
CA LEU A 857 39.40 19.76 3.64
C LEU A 857 40.67 19.04 4.13
N LEU A 858 41.40 18.36 3.23
CA LEU A 858 42.57 17.56 3.60
C LEU A 858 43.68 18.41 4.24
N SER A 859 43.83 19.66 3.80
CA SER A 859 44.76 20.65 4.36
C SER A 859 44.60 20.86 5.87
N GLU A 860 43.40 20.66 6.40
CA GLU A 860 43.06 20.86 7.80
C GLU A 860 43.28 19.61 8.67
N LEU A 861 43.53 18.44 8.07
CA LEU A 861 43.75 17.20 8.83
C LEU A 861 44.85 17.31 9.91
N PRO A 862 46.02 17.92 9.67
CA PRO A 862 47.02 18.09 10.72
C PRO A 862 46.47 18.90 11.90
N ARG A 863 45.67 19.94 11.62
CA ARG A 863 45.07 20.79 12.65
C ARG A 863 43.99 20.04 13.43
N ILE A 864 43.18 19.21 12.76
CA ILE A 864 42.21 18.32 13.42
C ILE A 864 42.91 17.36 14.37
N ILE A 865 44.06 16.80 13.96
CA ILE A 865 44.86 15.93 14.83
C ILE A 865 45.43 16.72 16.01
N ASP A 866 45.94 17.93 15.81
CA ASP A 866 46.43 18.76 16.90
C ASP A 866 45.34 19.02 17.95
N PHE A 867 44.10 19.32 17.54
CA PHE A 867 42.96 19.45 18.46
C PHE A 867 42.64 18.17 19.24
N ALA A 868 42.81 16.98 18.64
CA ALA A 868 42.58 15.72 19.34
C ALA A 868 43.54 15.51 20.52
N PHE A 869 44.72 16.10 20.48
CA PHE A 869 45.76 15.90 21.48
C PHE A 869 46.06 17.11 22.36
N ASP A 870 45.45 18.26 22.08
CA ASP A 870 45.47 19.41 22.98
C ASP A 870 44.69 19.10 24.26
N GLU A 871 45.38 19.15 25.40
CA GLU A 871 44.81 18.88 26.71
C GLU A 871 43.85 19.98 27.19
N ASN A 872 43.90 21.17 26.57
CA ASN A 872 42.96 22.26 26.83
C ASN A 872 41.60 22.03 26.16
N VAL A 873 41.52 21.18 25.13
CA VAL A 873 40.27 20.84 24.44
C VAL A 873 39.51 19.78 25.25
N ARG A 874 38.18 19.92 25.38
CA ARG A 874 37.40 19.00 26.23
C ARG A 874 37.41 17.58 25.66
N ALA A 875 37.36 16.60 26.56
CA ALA A 875 37.55 15.19 26.22
C ALA A 875 36.63 14.67 25.10
N PHE A 876 35.36 15.13 25.02
CA PHE A 876 34.46 14.70 23.96
C PHE A 876 34.79 15.37 22.60
N GLN A 877 35.12 16.66 22.57
CA GLN A 877 35.58 17.36 21.35
C GLN A 877 36.83 16.71 20.77
N ARG A 878 37.77 16.29 21.64
CA ARG A 878 38.95 15.52 21.25
C ARG A 878 38.60 14.17 20.60
N VAL A 879 37.55 13.51 21.09
CA VAL A 879 37.02 12.27 20.49
C VAL A 879 36.39 12.56 19.12
N GLU A 880 35.62 13.63 18.99
CA GLU A 880 35.02 14.04 17.72
C GLU A 880 36.11 14.40 16.69
N ALA A 881 37.20 15.06 17.10
CA ALA A 881 38.34 15.34 16.24
C ALA A 881 38.97 14.05 15.68
N LEU A 882 39.17 13.03 16.51
CA LEU A 882 39.64 11.72 16.02
C LEU A 882 38.62 11.04 15.11
N SER A 883 37.32 11.15 15.41
CA SER A 883 36.25 10.62 14.55
C SER A 883 36.29 11.26 13.16
N CYS A 884 36.44 12.58 13.08
CA CYS A 884 36.65 13.30 11.82
C CYS A 884 37.94 12.84 11.11
N ALA A 885 39.05 12.70 11.85
CA ALA A 885 40.32 12.28 11.26
C ALA A 885 40.21 10.91 10.54
N VAL A 886 39.39 9.98 11.07
CA VAL A 886 39.15 8.68 10.41
C VAL A 886 38.56 8.85 9.00
N ALA A 887 37.71 9.86 8.76
CA ALA A 887 37.08 10.08 7.45
C ALA A 887 38.10 10.44 6.34
N PHE A 888 39.25 10.99 6.71
CA PHE A 888 40.34 11.31 5.78
C PHE A 888 41.22 10.11 5.43
N LEU A 889 41.17 9.03 6.23
CA LEU A 889 42.06 7.87 6.07
C LEU A 889 41.54 6.92 4.98
N ARG A 890 41.51 7.43 3.75
CA ARG A 890 41.05 6.71 2.56
C ARG A 890 42.19 6.52 1.57
N LYS A 891 42.14 5.41 0.80
CA LYS A 891 43.18 5.05 -0.17
C LYS A 891 43.30 6.06 -1.32
N ASP A 892 42.19 6.63 -1.77
CA ASP A 892 42.14 7.64 -2.81
C ASP A 892 42.84 8.94 -2.39
N LEU A 893 42.73 9.33 -1.11
CA LEU A 893 43.39 10.51 -0.58
C LEU A 893 44.91 10.31 -0.39
N MET A 894 45.33 9.11 0.02
CA MET A 894 46.75 8.85 0.29
C MET A 894 47.58 8.58 -0.95
N LYS A 895 46.98 8.05 -2.03
CA LYS A 895 47.69 7.72 -3.26
C LYS A 895 47.84 8.90 -4.23
N ASN A 896 47.36 10.08 -3.88
CA ASN A 896 47.52 11.25 -4.72
C ASN A 896 49.01 11.68 -4.71
N GLU A 897 49.57 11.87 -5.90
CA GLU A 897 50.97 12.25 -6.11
C GLU A 897 51.21 13.76 -5.97
N GLU A 898 50.17 14.55 -5.67
CA GLU A 898 50.33 15.98 -5.44
C GLU A 898 51.35 16.27 -4.31
N PRO A 899 52.40 17.07 -4.59
CA PRO A 899 53.49 17.31 -3.64
C PRO A 899 53.04 17.86 -2.29
N ASP A 900 51.97 18.66 -2.28
CA ASP A 900 51.45 19.29 -1.07
C ASP A 900 50.70 18.28 -0.17
N TRP A 901 50.09 17.25 -0.75
CA TRP A 901 49.42 16.19 0.00
C TRP A 901 50.44 15.32 0.72
N GLN A 902 51.57 15.05 0.07
CA GLN A 902 52.69 14.32 0.68
C GLN A 902 53.29 15.07 1.88
N LYS A 903 53.34 16.41 1.84
CA LYS A 903 53.74 17.21 3.00
C LYS A 903 52.74 17.09 4.14
N ILE A 904 51.45 17.10 3.85
CA ILE A 904 50.38 16.92 4.84
C ILE A 904 50.55 15.56 5.54
N TRP A 905 50.72 14.47 4.78
CA TRP A 905 50.88 13.14 5.36
C TRP A 905 52.13 13.01 6.23
N LYS A 906 53.26 13.59 5.82
CA LYS A 906 54.48 13.64 6.66
C LYS A 906 54.24 14.39 7.98
N LYS A 907 53.45 15.49 7.95
CA LYS A 907 53.06 16.23 9.16
C LYS A 907 52.15 15.39 10.05
N VAL A 908 51.15 14.72 9.47
CA VAL A 908 50.26 13.78 10.17
C VAL A 908 51.06 12.67 10.84
N THR A 909 51.99 12.03 10.13
CA THR A 909 52.88 11.00 10.70
C THR A 909 53.63 11.54 11.91
N LYS A 910 54.22 12.74 11.81
CA LYS A 910 54.95 13.36 12.93
C LYS A 910 54.03 13.57 14.14
N CYS A 911 52.86 14.16 13.94
CA CYS A 911 51.89 14.38 15.02
C CYS A 911 51.48 13.04 15.66
N LEU A 912 51.10 12.04 14.87
CA LEU A 912 50.70 10.73 15.37
C LEU A 912 51.82 10.02 16.14
N CYS A 913 53.07 10.08 15.66
CA CYS A 913 54.22 9.51 16.39
C CYS A 913 54.36 10.13 17.77
N THR A 914 54.46 11.46 17.85
CA THR A 914 54.66 12.18 19.11
C THR A 914 53.50 11.95 20.08
N PHE A 915 52.26 12.11 19.60
CA PHE A 915 51.11 12.09 20.49
C PHE A 915 50.69 10.67 20.90
N ALA A 916 50.74 9.69 20.00
CA ALA A 916 50.43 8.31 20.35
C ALA A 916 51.49 7.72 21.28
N ASN A 917 52.78 8.05 21.08
CA ASN A 917 53.84 7.63 22.00
C ASN A 917 53.58 8.17 23.41
N ARG A 918 53.30 9.48 23.55
CA ARG A 918 52.95 10.09 24.84
C ARG A 918 51.72 9.45 25.48
N PHE A 919 50.66 9.21 24.69
CA PHE A 919 49.43 8.63 25.19
C PHE A 919 49.62 7.18 25.67
N PHE A 920 50.27 6.33 24.88
CA PHE A 920 50.47 4.92 25.23
C PHE A 920 51.50 4.73 26.35
N SER A 921 52.54 5.57 26.42
CA SER A 921 53.51 5.53 27.53
C SER A 921 52.87 5.79 28.89
N ASN A 922 51.84 6.63 28.93
CA ASN A 922 51.10 6.99 30.14
C ASN A 922 49.74 6.27 30.25
N PHE A 923 49.47 5.29 29.39
CA PHE A 923 48.16 4.67 29.32
C PHE A 923 47.87 3.83 30.55
N ASN A 924 46.78 4.16 31.22
CA ASN A 924 46.16 3.31 32.22
C ASN A 924 44.64 3.33 32.04
N LEU A 925 43.96 2.28 32.52
CA LEU A 925 42.52 2.15 32.38
C LEU A 925 41.77 3.23 33.18
N ASN A 926 42.34 3.75 34.27
CA ASN A 926 41.68 4.63 35.25
C ASN A 926 41.64 6.11 34.87
N ASP A 927 42.53 6.57 34.01
CA ASP A 927 42.58 7.98 33.60
C ASP A 927 42.19 8.13 32.13
N SER A 928 42.39 7.08 31.34
CA SER A 928 42.08 7.09 29.92
C SER A 928 40.57 7.00 29.65
N LYS A 929 40.14 7.69 28.58
CA LYS A 929 38.76 7.63 28.08
C LYS A 929 38.61 6.52 27.04
N PRO A 930 37.64 5.59 27.20
CA PRO A 930 37.46 4.45 26.30
C PRO A 930 37.25 4.82 24.81
N ARG A 931 36.41 5.81 24.52
CA ARG A 931 36.16 6.26 23.13
C ARG A 931 37.40 6.87 22.49
N PHE A 932 38.14 7.68 23.25
CA PHE A 932 39.37 8.29 22.77
C PHE A 932 40.40 7.22 22.39
N PHE A 933 40.60 6.24 23.27
CA PHE A 933 41.46 5.09 23.00
C PHE A 933 41.06 4.34 21.73
N ALA A 934 39.77 4.01 21.58
CA ALA A 934 39.29 3.25 20.43
C ALA A 934 39.46 4.03 19.11
N TYR A 935 39.12 5.31 19.07
CA TYR A 935 39.33 6.13 17.88
C TYR A 935 40.81 6.35 17.58
N LEU A 936 41.67 6.52 18.59
CA LEU A 936 43.12 6.66 18.38
C LEU A 936 43.69 5.40 17.73
N ILE A 937 43.34 4.21 18.24
CA ILE A 937 43.75 2.95 17.62
C ILE A 937 43.19 2.85 16.20
N ARG A 938 41.93 3.22 15.98
CA ARG A 938 41.33 3.19 14.65
C ARG A 938 42.09 4.09 13.67
N VAL A 939 42.45 5.32 14.07
CA VAL A 939 43.25 6.25 13.29
C VAL A 939 44.61 5.62 12.96
N LEU A 940 45.35 5.14 13.97
CA LEU A 940 46.68 4.56 13.78
C LEU A 940 46.65 3.31 12.89
N THR A 941 45.71 2.40 13.15
CA THR A 941 45.56 1.13 12.41
C THR A 941 45.26 1.42 10.95
N THR A 942 44.31 2.33 10.70
CA THR A 942 43.90 2.67 9.33
C THR A 942 45.05 3.38 8.62
N PHE A 943 45.64 4.40 9.24
CA PHE A 943 46.74 5.15 8.65
C PHE A 943 47.96 4.26 8.35
N ALA A 944 48.40 3.42 9.29
CA ALA A 944 49.53 2.51 9.09
C ALA A 944 49.28 1.47 7.97
N SER A 945 48.02 1.12 7.71
CA SER A 945 47.65 0.17 6.65
C SER A 945 47.69 0.76 5.24
N ILE A 946 47.63 2.09 5.10
CA ILE A 946 47.50 2.76 3.80
C ILE A 946 48.56 3.83 3.53
N THR A 947 49.39 4.18 4.52
CA THR A 947 50.47 5.17 4.36
C THR A 947 51.67 4.59 3.61
N GLU A 948 52.52 5.46 3.08
CA GLU A 948 53.77 5.06 2.45
C GLU A 948 54.75 4.43 3.45
N GLU A 949 55.62 3.56 2.93
CA GLU A 949 56.57 2.77 3.71
C GLU A 949 57.46 3.64 4.62
N SER A 950 57.89 4.81 4.15
CA SER A 950 58.70 5.73 4.97
C SER A 950 57.94 6.28 6.18
N ASN A 951 56.64 6.56 6.03
CA ASN A 951 55.80 7.06 7.12
C ASN A 951 55.45 5.92 8.09
N LYS A 952 55.21 4.72 7.56
CA LYS A 952 54.98 3.51 8.35
C LYS A 952 56.19 3.20 9.22
N ARG A 953 57.41 3.22 8.67
CA ARG A 953 58.66 3.03 9.43
C ARG A 953 58.82 4.01 10.59
N ARG A 954 58.47 5.28 10.40
CA ARG A 954 58.48 6.26 11.51
C ARG A 954 57.52 5.91 12.64
N LEU A 955 56.33 5.41 12.30
CA LEU A 955 55.38 4.91 13.32
C LEU A 955 55.90 3.65 14.00
N GLN A 956 56.54 2.76 13.26
CA GLN A 956 57.18 1.55 13.78
C GLN A 956 58.22 1.91 14.83
N GLU A 957 59.20 2.74 14.45
CA GLU A 957 60.27 3.22 15.34
C GLU A 957 59.72 3.92 16.58
N SER A 958 58.62 4.69 16.43
CA SER A 958 58.07 5.47 17.53
C SER A 958 57.17 4.68 18.49
N LEU A 959 56.55 3.57 18.08
CA LEU A 959 55.46 2.94 18.84
C LEU A 959 55.65 1.46 19.18
N ILE A 960 56.45 0.69 18.42
CA ILE A 960 56.52 -0.78 18.57
C ILE A 960 56.89 -1.20 19.99
N GLU A 961 57.96 -0.63 20.56
CA GLU A 961 58.45 -1.05 21.88
C GLU A 961 57.42 -0.78 22.99
N ILE A 962 56.77 0.39 22.93
CA ILE A 962 55.72 0.78 23.89
C ILE A 962 54.49 -0.11 23.73
N LEU A 963 54.07 -0.39 22.48
CA LEU A 963 52.92 -1.25 22.21
C LEU A 963 53.16 -2.69 22.66
N LYS A 964 54.37 -3.24 22.48
CA LYS A 964 54.76 -4.56 23.00
C LYS A 964 54.63 -4.59 24.52
N LYS A 965 55.30 -3.66 25.20
CA LYS A 965 55.22 -3.53 26.66
C LYS A 965 53.77 -3.40 27.16
N LEU A 966 52.93 -2.65 26.44
CA LEU A 966 51.53 -2.46 26.81
C LEU A 966 50.68 -3.71 26.58
N CYS A 967 50.91 -4.44 25.49
CA CYS A 967 50.21 -5.70 25.18
C CYS A 967 50.58 -6.82 26.14
N ASP A 968 51.82 -6.85 26.62
CA ASP A 968 52.36 -7.88 27.51
C ASP A 968 52.06 -7.62 29.00
N ASN A 969 51.50 -6.46 29.34
CA ASN A 969 51.09 -6.12 30.70
C ASN A 969 49.82 -6.89 31.12
N THR A 970 50.00 -8.12 31.58
CA THR A 970 48.92 -9.03 31.98
C THR A 970 48.04 -8.47 33.10
N GLU A 971 48.63 -7.73 34.05
CA GLU A 971 47.90 -7.10 35.16
C GLU A 971 46.90 -6.02 34.67
N LEU A 972 47.31 -5.18 33.71
CA LEU A 972 46.45 -4.12 33.15
C LEU A 972 45.20 -4.69 32.46
N TRP A 973 45.32 -5.86 31.82
CA TRP A 973 44.27 -6.49 31.03
C TRP A 973 43.44 -7.53 31.81
N LYS A 974 43.58 -7.59 33.14
CA LYS A 974 42.71 -8.42 33.99
C LYS A 974 41.26 -7.93 33.96
N ALA A 975 40.34 -8.86 34.15
CA ALA A 975 38.91 -8.58 34.12
C ALA A 975 38.52 -7.51 35.15
N GLY A 976 37.85 -6.45 34.68
CA GLY A 976 37.33 -5.37 35.51
C GLY A 976 36.28 -4.55 34.75
N ASP A 977 35.40 -3.86 35.47
CA ASP A 977 34.27 -3.17 34.84
C ASP A 977 34.69 -2.04 33.90
N ARG A 978 35.82 -1.39 34.20
CA ARG A 978 36.39 -0.39 33.31
C ARG A 978 36.89 -1.02 32.01
N LEU A 979 37.57 -2.16 32.08
CA LEU A 979 37.99 -2.92 30.90
C LEU A 979 36.79 -3.40 30.07
N LYS A 980 35.66 -3.77 30.68
CA LYS A 980 34.42 -4.09 29.94
C LYS A 980 33.97 -2.91 29.07
N ARG A 981 34.00 -1.68 29.59
CA ARG A 981 33.67 -0.46 28.82
C ARG A 981 34.63 -0.24 27.65
N PHE A 982 35.95 -0.39 27.87
CA PHE A 982 36.95 -0.33 26.81
C PHE A 982 36.70 -1.39 25.74
N ASN A 983 36.41 -2.63 26.14
CA ASN A 983 36.12 -3.71 25.21
C ASN A 983 34.85 -3.46 24.38
N GLY A 984 33.76 -3.03 24.99
CA GLY A 984 32.51 -2.74 24.27
C GLY A 984 32.68 -1.63 23.23
N ILE A 985 33.31 -0.52 23.63
CA ILE A 985 33.53 0.63 22.74
C ILE A 985 34.54 0.30 21.63
N SER A 986 35.65 -0.38 21.98
CA SER A 986 36.63 -0.83 20.98
C SER A 986 36.01 -1.83 20.01
N GLN A 987 35.14 -2.74 20.48
CA GLN A 987 34.45 -3.68 19.60
C GLN A 987 33.57 -2.95 18.59
N SER A 988 32.85 -1.91 19.02
CA SER A 988 32.00 -1.10 18.14
C SER A 988 32.79 -0.29 17.11
N ILE A 989 33.91 0.33 17.49
CA ILE A 989 34.66 1.25 16.61
C ILE A 989 35.73 0.53 15.78
N CYS A 990 36.43 -0.45 16.35
CA CYS A 990 37.55 -1.15 15.74
C CYS A 990 37.21 -2.58 15.28
N GLY A 991 36.00 -3.08 15.59
CA GLY A 991 35.60 -4.47 15.33
C GLY A 991 36.30 -5.49 16.24
N ARG A 992 37.05 -5.05 17.24
CA ARG A 992 37.85 -5.90 18.15
C ARG A 992 37.84 -5.34 19.57
N LYS A 993 37.96 -6.22 20.57
CA LYS A 993 38.20 -5.84 21.98
C LYS A 993 39.49 -5.00 22.13
N ALA A 994 39.66 -4.33 23.26
CA ALA A 994 40.71 -3.32 23.45
C ALA A 994 42.13 -3.87 23.21
N LEU A 995 42.49 -4.96 23.91
CA LEU A 995 43.78 -5.63 23.70
C LEU A 995 43.91 -6.20 22.28
N GLY A 996 42.83 -6.76 21.73
CA GLY A 996 42.82 -7.28 20.35
C GLY A 996 43.05 -6.20 19.31
N SER A 997 42.61 -4.97 19.58
CA SER A 997 42.82 -3.82 18.69
C SER A 997 44.27 -3.31 18.76
N LEU A 998 44.87 -3.29 19.95
CA LEU A 998 46.31 -2.97 20.11
C LEU A 998 47.19 -4.01 19.42
N LYS A 999 46.91 -5.30 19.61
CA LYS A 999 47.63 -6.39 18.92
C LYS A 999 47.49 -6.30 17.40
N HIS A 1000 46.31 -5.92 16.91
CA HIS A 1000 46.12 -5.71 15.47
C HIS A 1000 46.96 -4.55 14.93
N LEU A 1001 47.02 -3.42 15.63
CA LEU A 1001 47.90 -2.31 15.30
C LEU A 1001 49.37 -2.73 15.32
N LEU A 1002 49.79 -3.46 16.37
CA LEU A 1002 51.16 -3.97 16.49
C LEU A 1002 51.51 -4.85 15.29
N ASN A 1003 50.65 -5.79 14.91
CA ASN A 1003 50.86 -6.64 13.75
C ASN A 1003 51.00 -5.83 12.46
N ILE A 1004 50.16 -4.81 12.24
CA ILE A 1004 50.26 -3.94 11.04
C ILE A 1004 51.57 -3.16 11.00
N LEU A 1005 52.15 -2.84 12.15
CA LEU A 1005 53.45 -2.19 12.24
C LEU A 1005 54.60 -3.20 12.14
N GLU A 1006 54.44 -4.48 12.46
CA GLU A 1006 55.52 -5.47 12.32
C GLU A 1006 55.65 -6.03 10.89
N PHE A 1007 54.53 -6.17 10.18
CA PHE A 1007 54.49 -6.36 8.73
C PHE A 1007 54.55 -5.00 8.04
#